data_AF-A0A7S2S1D5-F1
#
_entry.id   AF-A0A7S2S1D5-F1
#
_cell.length_a   1.000
_cell.length_b   1.000
_cell.length_c   1.000
_cell.angle_alpha   90.00
_cell.angle_beta   90.00
_cell.angle_gamma   90.00
#
_symmetry.space_group_name_H-M   'P 1'
#
loop_
_entity.id
_entity.type
_entity.pdbx_description
1 polymer ?
#
loop_
_entity_poly.entity_id
_entity_poly.type
_entity_poly.pdbx_seq_one_letter_code
_entity_poly.pdbx_strand_id
1 'polypeptide(L)'
;MMDRWTEACSNGVLLFSCVVFTRMSTMSTNSLQFTLMGLLVYVFLTDNIGLELKDAVLIALQAIALMHLPMMKRVVALGVLAGIAFYHVDQSVHVLPEGALIAGLTLGAAVEAVHRAFKLAVTLSATATLTMVFPFASRVFPSFTFSDEYFFRADGCPPEIAAKRKASFQSLQASWEKKWPKSRAEAQFLKKHFSDLRFASGNRVFLPFNRLLDETFDPATIVVKSDRTDLVDIDGQRMIDISGSYGVNVIGTERYKQMMKDGMDAVGDLGLVLGPIHPVVRENIEMLTEISGKEEVSFHMSGTEAVMGAVRLCRYNTGKKLIVVFGGSYHGWWDGVQTSAGNERGAYDVISLNDLDPKSLQVIKLRASEIACVIINPLQAFHPNKPPPSDLVLMTNSRNAGQKENEYQEWLRKVRKICTDYKVVLMYDEVYTGFRLAPGGAQEYYGVPADIVVYGKTLGGGMPIGVICGPSWLMNRNDPNKPLRVAYVIGTFSAAPLTVACMNQFLKWLKTPDAETAYHNSRVVIQDWMNEMNEAFAARDIPLRVASYASVWTMLFTQPGRYHWYLQYLLRDEGVQLSWVGTGRLNFSLDFNKADLNRLKEKMIRACERMKDDGWWWKSPGKSAATKIKLYTVMEIVKGFVASLFGRKLTIH
;
A
#
# COMPACT_ATOMS: atom_id res chain seq x y z
N MET A 1 55.35 -43.74 -32.09
CA MET A 1 54.57 -42.64 -31.46
C MET A 1 53.12 -42.60 -31.91
N MET A 2 52.70 -43.38 -32.92
CA MET A 2 51.29 -43.65 -33.25
C MET A 2 50.76 -44.95 -32.63
N ASP A 3 51.62 -45.93 -32.32
CA ASP A 3 51.20 -47.22 -31.75
C ASP A 3 51.02 -47.25 -30.22
N ARG A 4 51.13 -46.10 -29.54
CA ARG A 4 50.70 -45.96 -28.13
C ARG A 4 49.37 -45.25 -27.95
N TRP A 5 48.74 -44.83 -29.06
CA TRP A 5 47.39 -44.25 -29.06
C TRP A 5 46.30 -45.30 -29.28
N THR A 6 46.64 -46.45 -29.85
CA THR A 6 45.71 -47.55 -30.15
C THR A 6 45.47 -48.50 -28.97
N GLU A 7 46.32 -48.49 -27.95
CA GLU A 7 46.14 -49.29 -26.72
C GLU A 7 45.35 -48.54 -25.62
N ALA A 8 45.08 -47.24 -25.81
CA ALA A 8 44.16 -46.47 -24.96
C ALA A 8 42.69 -46.59 -25.42
N CYS A 9 42.42 -47.36 -26.46
CA CYS A 9 41.10 -47.50 -27.09
C CYS A 9 40.39 -48.85 -26.84
N SER A 10 40.69 -49.54 -25.75
CA SER A 10 39.91 -50.67 -25.27
C SER A 10 39.31 -50.36 -23.88
N ASN A 11 38.01 -50.38 -23.62
CA ASN A 11 36.80 -50.49 -24.44
C ASN A 11 35.66 -49.88 -23.58
N GLY A 12 34.85 -48.98 -24.15
CA GLY A 12 33.55 -48.58 -23.60
C GLY A 12 33.46 -47.24 -22.86
N VAL A 13 34.42 -46.87 -22.02
CA VAL A 13 34.22 -45.78 -21.04
C VAL A 13 34.28 -44.38 -21.66
N LEU A 14 35.24 -44.09 -22.54
CA LEU A 14 35.41 -42.75 -23.12
C LEU A 14 34.36 -42.41 -24.19
N LEU A 15 33.95 -43.39 -25.00
CA LEU A 15 32.86 -43.20 -25.97
C LEU A 15 31.52 -43.02 -25.27
N PHE A 16 31.26 -43.78 -24.19
CA PHE A 16 30.08 -43.60 -23.36
C PHE A 16 30.09 -42.23 -22.67
N SER A 17 31.24 -41.81 -22.14
CA SER A 17 31.40 -40.50 -21.48
C SER A 17 31.16 -39.34 -22.44
N CYS A 18 31.69 -39.39 -23.67
CA CYS A 18 31.47 -38.35 -24.66
C CYS A 18 30.02 -38.32 -25.19
N VAL A 19 29.38 -39.48 -25.42
CA VAL A 19 27.98 -39.55 -25.86
C VAL A 19 27.02 -39.08 -24.75
N VAL A 20 27.31 -39.43 -23.50
CA VAL A 20 26.54 -39.00 -22.33
C VAL A 20 26.74 -37.51 -22.07
N PHE A 21 27.97 -36.96 -22.12
CA PHE A 21 28.21 -35.52 -21.97
C PHE A 21 27.53 -34.69 -23.06
N THR A 22 27.60 -35.13 -24.31
CA THR A 22 27.01 -34.40 -25.44
C THR A 22 25.48 -34.39 -25.35
N ARG A 23 24.84 -35.49 -24.91
CA ARG A 23 23.39 -35.53 -24.65
C ARG A 23 22.98 -34.84 -23.34
N MET A 24 23.78 -34.87 -22.28
CA MET A 24 23.49 -34.23 -21.00
C MET A 24 23.53 -32.69 -21.09
N SER A 25 24.38 -32.15 -21.96
CA SER A 25 24.47 -30.70 -22.20
C SER A 25 23.21 -30.08 -22.81
N THR A 26 22.32 -30.90 -23.38
CA THR A 26 21.05 -30.46 -24.00
C THR A 26 19.81 -30.89 -23.21
N MET A 27 19.98 -31.51 -22.04
CA MET A 27 18.89 -32.01 -21.19
C MET A 27 18.37 -30.96 -20.19
N SER A 28 17.07 -31.00 -19.92
CA SER A 28 16.47 -30.21 -18.84
C SER A 28 16.94 -30.69 -17.46
N THR A 29 16.96 -29.82 -16.45
CA THR A 29 17.42 -30.12 -15.08
C THR A 29 16.79 -31.38 -14.47
N ASN A 30 15.52 -31.66 -14.78
CA ASN A 30 14.81 -32.84 -14.26
C ASN A 30 15.22 -34.12 -15.00
N SER A 31 15.40 -34.04 -16.32
CA SER A 31 15.86 -35.17 -17.14
C SER A 31 17.27 -35.59 -16.75
N LEU A 32 18.13 -34.62 -16.44
CA LEU A 32 19.47 -34.84 -15.90
C LEU A 32 19.42 -35.57 -14.56
N GLN A 33 18.54 -35.15 -13.64
CA GLN A 33 18.36 -35.81 -12.34
C GLN A 33 17.91 -37.27 -12.46
N PHE A 34 16.98 -37.59 -13.37
CA PHE A 34 16.52 -38.96 -13.59
C PHE A 34 17.61 -39.85 -14.23
N THR A 35 18.36 -39.33 -15.20
CA THR A 35 19.49 -40.07 -15.81
C THR A 35 20.62 -40.29 -14.81
N LEU A 36 20.90 -39.30 -13.96
CA LEU A 36 21.85 -39.41 -12.86
C LEU A 36 21.42 -40.42 -11.81
N MET A 37 20.13 -40.45 -11.48
CA MET A 37 19.57 -41.44 -10.55
C MET A 37 19.62 -42.85 -11.13
N GLY A 38 19.37 -43.02 -12.44
CA GLY A 38 19.55 -44.29 -13.15
C GLY A 38 21.01 -44.77 -13.20
N LEU A 39 21.96 -43.87 -13.39
CA LEU A 39 23.41 -44.16 -13.31
C LEU A 39 23.85 -44.52 -11.89
N LEU A 40 23.33 -43.83 -10.87
CA LEU A 40 23.54 -44.14 -9.46
C LEU A 40 23.04 -45.54 -9.12
N VAL A 41 21.83 -45.91 -9.57
CA VAL A 41 21.26 -47.24 -9.39
C VAL A 41 22.09 -48.31 -10.12
N TYR A 42 22.55 -48.04 -11.34
CA TYR A 42 23.40 -48.96 -12.09
C TYR A 42 24.77 -49.20 -11.42
N VAL A 43 25.42 -48.14 -10.93
CA VAL A 43 26.72 -48.20 -10.24
C VAL A 43 26.63 -48.85 -8.85
N PHE A 44 25.50 -48.68 -8.16
CA PHE A 44 25.26 -49.34 -6.87
C PHE A 44 24.86 -50.81 -6.99
N LEU A 45 24.22 -51.22 -8.09
CA LEU A 45 23.75 -52.59 -8.30
C LEU A 45 24.76 -53.52 -8.99
N THR A 46 25.91 -53.02 -9.41
CA THR A 46 26.94 -53.84 -10.08
C THR A 46 28.26 -53.82 -9.29
N ASP A 47 28.57 -54.97 -8.68
CA ASP A 47 29.79 -55.18 -7.88
C ASP A 47 31.09 -55.28 -8.71
N ASN A 48 30.97 -55.33 -10.04
CA ASN A 48 32.11 -55.51 -10.96
C ASN A 48 32.73 -54.19 -11.48
N ILE A 49 32.31 -53.04 -10.96
CA ILE A 49 32.88 -51.74 -11.37
C ILE A 49 34.00 -51.35 -10.39
N GLY A 50 35.23 -51.27 -10.88
CA GLY A 50 36.42 -50.92 -10.09
C GLY A 50 36.30 -49.56 -9.37
N LEU A 51 36.94 -49.46 -8.20
CA LEU A 51 36.87 -48.31 -7.29
C LEU A 51 37.14 -46.95 -7.97
N GLU A 52 38.14 -46.88 -8.86
CA GLU A 52 38.50 -45.64 -9.55
C GLU A 52 37.37 -45.07 -10.44
N LEU A 53 36.54 -45.94 -11.03
CA LEU A 53 35.42 -45.50 -11.88
C LEU A 53 34.24 -45.01 -11.03
N LYS A 54 34.03 -45.61 -9.83
CA LYS A 54 33.02 -45.14 -8.87
C LYS A 54 33.34 -43.73 -8.37
N ASP A 55 34.61 -43.47 -8.05
CA ASP A 55 35.06 -42.16 -7.58
C ASP A 55 35.02 -41.10 -8.70
N ALA A 56 35.44 -41.45 -9.92
CA ALA A 56 35.36 -40.55 -11.07
C ALA A 56 33.92 -40.15 -11.42
N VAL A 57 32.97 -41.09 -11.35
CA VAL A 57 31.55 -40.80 -11.56
C VAL A 57 31.02 -39.90 -10.46
N LEU A 58 31.31 -40.19 -9.18
CA LEU A 58 30.85 -39.39 -8.04
C LEU A 58 31.37 -37.94 -8.11
N ILE A 59 32.63 -37.74 -8.48
CA ILE A 59 33.25 -36.42 -8.68
C ILE A 59 32.56 -35.67 -9.83
N ALA A 60 32.26 -36.35 -10.95
CA ALA A 60 31.53 -35.74 -12.05
C ALA A 60 30.10 -35.33 -11.65
N LEU A 61 29.41 -36.13 -10.81
CA LEU A 61 28.06 -35.80 -10.33
C LEU A 61 28.07 -34.58 -9.39
N GLN A 62 29.07 -34.47 -8.54
CA GLN A 62 29.26 -33.33 -7.63
C GLN A 62 29.61 -32.06 -8.40
N ALA A 63 30.49 -32.13 -9.41
CA ALA A 63 30.83 -31.00 -10.27
C ALA A 63 29.63 -30.47 -11.07
N ILE A 64 28.77 -31.36 -11.58
CA ILE A 64 27.56 -31.01 -12.34
C ILE A 64 26.48 -30.39 -11.42
N ALA A 65 26.29 -30.92 -10.21
CA ALA A 65 25.38 -30.33 -9.22
C ALA A 65 25.80 -28.90 -8.79
N LEU A 66 27.11 -28.62 -8.80
CA LEU A 66 27.69 -27.33 -8.43
C LEU A 66 27.61 -26.27 -9.53
N MET A 67 27.70 -26.67 -10.81
CA MET A 67 27.59 -25.74 -11.95
C MET A 67 26.22 -25.04 -12.05
N HIS A 68 25.17 -25.62 -11.45
CA HIS A 68 23.81 -25.10 -11.44
C HIS A 68 23.43 -24.27 -10.20
N LEU A 69 24.37 -23.97 -9.28
CA LEU A 69 24.11 -23.11 -8.12
C LEU A 69 24.27 -21.61 -8.47
N PRO A 70 23.36 -20.73 -8.00
CA PRO A 70 23.40 -19.30 -8.28
C PRO A 70 24.69 -18.64 -7.76
N MET A 71 25.15 -17.61 -8.49
CA MET A 71 26.51 -17.02 -8.48
C MET A 71 27.22 -16.85 -7.13
N MET A 72 26.52 -16.61 -6.01
CA MET A 72 27.15 -16.46 -4.68
C MET A 72 27.49 -17.80 -4.00
N LYS A 73 26.79 -18.89 -4.34
CA LYS A 73 27.17 -20.24 -3.90
C LYS A 73 28.45 -20.73 -4.57
N ARG A 74 28.91 -20.08 -5.64
CA ARG A 74 30.16 -20.43 -6.34
C ARG A 74 31.40 -20.14 -5.52
N VAL A 75 31.40 -19.14 -4.62
CA VAL A 75 32.58 -18.87 -3.76
C VAL A 75 32.71 -19.93 -2.66
N VAL A 76 31.60 -20.31 -2.04
CA VAL A 76 31.56 -21.42 -1.08
C VAL A 76 31.88 -22.75 -1.78
N ALA A 77 31.33 -22.97 -2.98
CA ALA A 77 31.62 -24.14 -3.79
C ALA A 77 33.07 -24.16 -4.32
N LEU A 78 33.68 -23.00 -4.63
CA LEU A 78 35.10 -22.87 -4.97
C LEU A 78 35.99 -23.10 -3.75
N GLY A 79 35.56 -22.70 -2.55
CA GLY A 79 36.25 -23.06 -1.30
C GLY A 79 36.18 -24.55 -1.01
N VAL A 80 35.04 -25.19 -1.28
CA VAL A 80 34.87 -26.64 -1.19
C VAL A 80 35.65 -27.37 -2.30
N LEU A 81 35.65 -26.87 -3.54
CA LEU A 81 36.42 -27.42 -4.66
C LEU A 81 37.92 -27.18 -4.50
N ALA A 82 38.36 -26.07 -3.91
CA ALA A 82 39.76 -25.88 -3.54
C ALA A 82 40.13 -26.88 -2.44
N GLY A 83 39.26 -27.09 -1.45
CA GLY A 83 39.44 -28.12 -0.43
C GLY A 83 39.52 -29.54 -1.01
N ILE A 84 38.63 -29.90 -1.93
CA ILE A 84 38.57 -31.23 -2.58
C ILE A 84 39.70 -31.40 -3.61
N ALA A 85 40.01 -30.39 -4.42
CA ALA A 85 41.11 -30.43 -5.39
C ALA A 85 42.47 -30.47 -4.68
N PHE A 86 42.67 -29.76 -3.57
CA PHE A 86 43.87 -29.93 -2.76
C PHE A 86 43.91 -31.30 -2.06
N TYR A 87 42.77 -31.85 -1.66
CA TYR A 87 42.67 -33.21 -1.09
C TYR A 87 43.02 -34.32 -2.11
N HIS A 88 42.89 -34.07 -3.42
CA HIS A 88 43.21 -35.05 -4.47
C HIS A 88 44.54 -34.80 -5.20
N VAL A 89 45.10 -33.59 -5.12
CA VAL A 89 46.40 -33.26 -5.74
C VAL A 89 47.58 -33.72 -4.86
N ASP A 90 47.36 -34.05 -3.58
CA ASP A 90 48.45 -34.44 -2.68
C ASP A 90 48.16 -35.78 -1.96
N GLN A 91 48.45 -36.89 -2.64
CA GLN A 91 48.60 -38.20 -2.00
C GLN A 91 50.02 -38.43 -1.45
N SER A 92 50.86 -37.39 -1.37
CA SER A 92 52.28 -37.52 -0.98
C SER A 92 52.70 -36.69 0.24
N VAL A 93 51.84 -35.82 0.78
CA VAL A 93 52.10 -35.09 2.02
C VAL A 93 50.97 -35.36 3.01
N HIS A 94 51.37 -35.73 4.22
CA HIS A 94 50.50 -35.91 5.37
C HIS A 94 49.48 -34.77 5.53
N VAL A 95 48.20 -35.14 5.45
CA VAL A 95 47.07 -34.52 6.15
C VAL A 95 46.95 -33.00 5.91
N LEU A 96 46.13 -32.59 4.94
CA LEU A 96 45.29 -31.42 5.23
C LEU A 96 44.44 -31.83 6.42
N PRO A 97 44.63 -31.23 7.62
CA PRO A 97 43.87 -31.65 8.78
C PRO A 97 42.39 -31.48 8.43
N GLU A 98 41.50 -32.33 8.93
CA GLU A 98 40.06 -32.03 8.93
C GLU A 98 39.80 -30.57 9.34
N GLY A 99 40.66 -30.04 10.21
CA GLY A 99 40.76 -28.62 10.58
C GLY A 99 40.86 -27.60 9.44
N ALA A 100 41.49 -27.88 8.29
CA ALA A 100 41.58 -26.93 7.16
C ALA A 100 40.28 -26.85 6.35
N LEU A 101 39.62 -27.98 6.09
CA LEU A 101 38.30 -28.02 5.47
C LEU A 101 37.25 -27.41 6.40
N ILE A 102 37.29 -27.77 7.69
CA ILE A 102 36.44 -27.18 8.73
C ILE A 102 36.71 -25.68 8.82
N ALA A 103 37.97 -25.22 8.79
CA ALA A 103 38.31 -23.80 8.81
C ALA A 103 37.78 -23.06 7.57
N GLY A 104 37.89 -23.65 6.37
CA GLY A 104 37.36 -23.07 5.14
C GLY A 104 35.83 -22.95 5.14
N LEU A 105 35.12 -23.99 5.58
CA LEU A 105 33.66 -23.96 5.74
C LEU A 105 33.23 -22.97 6.82
N THR A 106 33.95 -22.92 7.94
CA THR A 106 33.70 -21.97 9.04
C THR A 106 33.91 -20.53 8.59
N LEU A 107 34.99 -20.26 7.85
CA LEU A 107 35.27 -18.95 7.27
C LEU A 107 34.20 -18.54 6.25
N GLY A 108 33.79 -19.45 5.36
CA GLY A 108 32.71 -19.21 4.41
C GLY A 108 31.37 -18.91 5.10
N ALA A 109 31.03 -19.67 6.14
CA ALA A 109 29.84 -19.43 6.95
C ALA A 109 29.92 -18.09 7.71
N ALA A 110 31.09 -17.73 8.23
CA ALA A 110 31.33 -16.47 8.91
C ALA A 110 31.20 -15.28 7.94
N VAL A 111 31.76 -15.36 6.74
CA VAL A 111 31.64 -14.32 5.71
C VAL A 111 30.17 -14.13 5.29
N GLU A 112 29.42 -15.21 5.10
CA GLU A 112 27.99 -15.12 4.78
C GLU A 112 27.19 -14.53 5.95
N ALA A 113 27.51 -14.91 7.19
CA ALA A 113 26.87 -14.34 8.38
C ALA A 113 27.13 -12.83 8.49
N VAL A 114 28.38 -12.39 8.28
CA VAL A 114 28.76 -10.97 8.24
C VAL A 114 28.05 -10.24 7.11
N HIS A 115 27.99 -10.83 5.91
CA HIS A 115 27.28 -10.23 4.77
C HIS A 115 25.77 -10.09 5.05
N ARG A 116 25.14 -11.10 5.66
CA ARG A 116 23.73 -11.02 6.09
C ARG A 116 23.51 -9.97 7.16
N ALA A 117 24.39 -9.91 8.16
CA ALA A 117 24.33 -8.89 9.21
C ALA A 117 24.47 -7.48 8.63
N PHE A 118 25.40 -7.28 7.68
CA PHE A 118 25.56 -6.03 6.96
C PHE A 118 24.29 -5.66 6.17
N LYS A 119 23.74 -6.58 5.36
CA LYS A 119 22.49 -6.34 4.62
C LYS A 119 21.33 -5.99 5.55
N LEU A 120 21.22 -6.68 6.68
CA LEU A 120 20.19 -6.41 7.68
C LEU A 120 20.38 -5.03 8.30
N ALA A 121 21.60 -4.66 8.71
CA ALA A 121 21.90 -3.35 9.28
C ALA A 121 21.57 -2.20 8.31
N VAL A 122 21.97 -2.32 7.05
CA VAL A 122 21.64 -1.33 6.01
C VAL A 122 20.13 -1.26 5.78
N THR A 123 19.44 -2.41 5.73
CA THR A 123 17.97 -2.47 5.58
C THR A 123 17.27 -1.79 6.76
N LEU A 124 17.65 -2.12 8.00
CA LEU A 124 17.09 -1.52 9.22
C LEU A 124 17.31 0.00 9.25
N SER A 125 18.48 0.47 8.79
CA SER A 125 18.78 1.92 8.74
C SER A 125 17.90 2.72 7.79
N ALA A 126 17.24 2.05 6.83
CA ALA A 126 16.32 2.64 5.86
C ALA A 126 14.85 2.23 6.10
N THR A 127 14.58 1.39 7.11
CA THR A 127 13.24 0.86 7.38
C THR A 127 12.34 1.94 7.96
N ALA A 128 11.09 1.97 7.54
CA ALA A 128 10.10 2.92 8.04
C ALA A 128 9.86 2.71 9.54
N THR A 129 10.00 3.78 10.33
CA THR A 129 9.89 3.72 11.80
C THR A 129 8.56 3.14 12.25
N LEU A 130 7.46 3.50 11.58
CA LEU A 130 6.12 3.02 11.94
C LEU A 130 6.01 1.50 11.84
N THR A 131 6.63 0.88 10.83
CA THR A 131 6.64 -0.59 10.66
C THR A 131 7.33 -1.30 11.82
N MET A 132 8.38 -0.70 12.40
CA MET A 132 9.09 -1.30 13.53
C MET A 132 8.36 -1.12 14.85
N VAL A 133 7.76 0.05 15.07
CA VAL A 133 7.21 0.43 16.38
C VAL A 133 5.75 -0.01 16.53
N PHE A 134 4.96 0.05 15.45
CA PHE A 134 3.50 -0.13 15.54
C PHE A 134 3.07 -1.51 16.08
N PRO A 135 3.61 -2.66 15.61
CA PRO A 135 3.18 -3.97 16.09
C PRO A 135 3.42 -4.20 17.59
N PHE A 136 4.45 -3.56 18.14
CA PHE A 136 4.69 -3.55 19.57
C PHE A 136 3.73 -2.58 20.27
N ALA A 137 3.69 -1.34 19.78
CA ALA A 137 2.88 -0.28 20.37
C ALA A 137 1.40 -0.67 20.45
N SER A 138 0.82 -1.27 19.40
CA SER A 138 -0.60 -1.66 19.37
C SER A 138 -0.97 -2.68 20.46
N ARG A 139 -0.04 -3.53 20.88
CA ARG A 139 -0.26 -4.56 21.91
C ARG A 139 -0.13 -4.02 23.32
N VAL A 140 0.69 -2.99 23.52
CA VAL A 140 0.97 -2.40 24.83
C VAL A 140 0.21 -1.10 25.07
N PHE A 141 -0.40 -0.51 24.04
CA PHE A 141 -1.10 0.75 24.18
C PHE A 141 -2.29 0.60 25.13
N PRO A 142 -2.33 1.36 26.24
CA PRO A 142 -3.37 1.20 27.24
C PRO A 142 -4.70 1.78 26.78
N SER A 143 -5.80 1.16 27.21
CA SER A 143 -7.11 1.80 27.16
C SER A 143 -7.29 2.69 28.39
N PHE A 144 -7.58 3.97 28.18
CA PHE A 144 -7.94 4.93 29.22
C PHE A 144 -8.90 5.96 28.67
N THR A 145 -9.70 6.56 29.55
CA THR A 145 -10.70 7.58 29.20
C THR A 145 -10.53 8.82 30.03
N PHE A 146 -11.00 9.96 29.52
CA PHE A 146 -11.10 11.18 30.31
C PHE A 146 -12.40 11.19 31.11
N SER A 147 -12.35 11.70 32.34
CA SER A 147 -13.54 12.07 33.11
C SER A 147 -14.32 13.17 32.39
N ASP A 148 -15.61 13.31 32.71
CA ASP A 148 -16.45 14.35 32.10
C ASP A 148 -15.91 15.77 32.35
N GLU A 149 -15.25 15.99 33.49
CA GLU A 149 -14.63 17.27 33.81
C GLU A 149 -13.33 17.50 33.02
N TYR A 150 -12.43 16.51 33.02
CA TYR A 150 -11.16 16.60 32.30
C TYR A 150 -11.35 16.67 30.79
N PHE A 151 -12.40 16.04 30.26
CA PHE A 151 -12.73 16.03 28.83
C PHE A 151 -12.78 17.45 28.24
N PHE A 152 -13.28 18.45 28.96
CA PHE A 152 -13.37 19.83 28.45
C PHE A 152 -12.12 20.68 28.77
N ARG A 153 -11.19 20.14 29.57
CA ARG A 153 -10.02 20.84 30.12
C ARG A 153 -8.69 20.15 29.83
N ALA A 154 -8.65 19.22 28.88
CA ALA A 154 -7.47 18.41 28.58
C ALA A 154 -6.26 19.24 28.10
N ASP A 155 -6.48 20.49 27.68
CA ASP A 155 -5.44 21.47 27.32
C ASP A 155 -5.10 22.45 28.47
N GLY A 156 -5.69 22.27 29.66
CA GLY A 156 -5.43 23.08 30.84
C GLY A 156 -6.16 24.42 30.85
N CYS A 157 -7.28 24.56 30.13
CA CYS A 157 -8.03 25.80 30.10
C CYS A 157 -8.67 26.17 31.47
N PRO A 158 -8.92 27.47 31.72
CA PRO A 158 -9.67 27.94 32.88
C PRO A 158 -11.11 27.37 32.93
N PRO A 159 -11.73 27.32 34.13
CA PRO A 159 -13.10 26.84 34.29
C PRO A 159 -14.13 27.54 33.40
N GLU A 160 -14.00 28.85 33.14
CA GLU A 160 -14.94 29.58 32.28
C GLU A 160 -14.93 29.07 30.83
N ILE A 161 -13.76 28.74 30.29
CA ILE A 161 -13.62 28.19 28.94
C ILE A 161 -14.16 26.77 28.88
N ALA A 162 -13.88 25.97 29.92
CA ALA A 162 -14.42 24.62 30.04
C ALA A 162 -15.95 24.61 30.07
N ALA A 163 -16.56 25.52 30.84
CA ALA A 163 -18.00 25.68 30.92
C ALA A 163 -18.60 26.07 29.56
N LYS A 164 -17.95 26.98 28.82
CA LYS A 164 -18.36 27.37 27.46
C LYS A 164 -18.35 26.19 26.49
N ARG A 165 -17.28 25.40 26.49
CA ARG A 165 -17.18 24.17 25.67
C ARG A 165 -18.27 23.17 26.01
N LYS A 166 -18.52 22.93 27.31
CA LYS A 166 -19.57 22.01 27.78
C LYS A 166 -20.96 22.45 27.32
N ALA A 167 -21.28 23.74 27.44
CA ALA A 167 -22.55 24.29 26.98
C ALA A 167 -22.71 24.15 25.46
N SER A 168 -21.66 24.47 24.68
CA SER A 168 -21.63 24.27 23.22
C SER A 168 -21.84 22.81 22.82
N PHE A 169 -21.16 21.89 23.52
CA PHE A 169 -21.27 20.45 23.29
C PHE A 169 -22.70 19.94 23.51
N GLN A 170 -23.34 20.33 24.61
CA GLN A 170 -24.72 19.98 24.93
C GLN A 170 -25.71 20.58 23.92
N SER A 171 -25.47 21.82 23.49
CA SER A 171 -26.27 22.46 22.44
C SER A 171 -26.16 21.73 21.11
N LEU A 172 -24.95 21.29 20.72
CA LEU A 172 -24.73 20.50 19.52
C LEU A 172 -25.45 19.15 19.60
N GLN A 173 -25.36 18.46 20.74
CA GLN A 173 -26.08 17.21 20.98
C GLN A 173 -27.59 17.37 20.77
N ALA A 174 -28.20 18.37 21.40
CA ALA A 174 -29.64 18.63 21.27
C ALA A 174 -30.03 18.97 19.82
N SER A 175 -29.19 19.74 19.11
CA SER A 175 -29.36 20.00 17.67
C SER A 175 -29.37 18.70 16.86
N TRP A 176 -28.42 17.80 17.10
CA TRP A 176 -28.30 16.54 16.37
C TRP A 176 -29.45 15.57 16.66
N GLU A 177 -29.93 15.53 17.90
CA GLU A 177 -31.13 14.77 18.29
C GLU A 177 -32.36 15.21 17.50
N LYS A 178 -32.46 16.51 17.22
CA LYS A 178 -33.54 17.09 16.42
C LYS A 178 -33.34 16.91 14.92
N LYS A 179 -32.11 17.07 14.41
CA LYS A 179 -31.80 17.01 12.97
C LYS A 179 -31.83 15.59 12.39
N TRP A 180 -31.44 14.59 13.18
CA TRP A 180 -31.19 13.22 12.71
C TRP A 180 -31.87 12.10 13.54
N PRO A 181 -33.17 12.19 13.87
CA PRO A 181 -33.83 11.17 14.66
C PRO A 181 -33.83 9.79 13.97
N LYS A 182 -34.03 9.72 12.65
CA LYS A 182 -34.07 8.43 11.93
C LYS A 182 -32.67 7.87 11.77
N SER A 183 -31.68 8.69 11.38
CA SER A 183 -30.30 8.23 11.19
C SER A 183 -29.73 7.63 12.48
N ARG A 184 -30.06 8.21 13.63
CA ARG A 184 -29.67 7.66 14.94
C ARG A 184 -30.31 6.29 15.22
N ALA A 185 -31.61 6.16 14.97
CA ALA A 185 -32.32 4.89 15.18
C ALA A 185 -31.73 3.77 14.29
N GLU A 186 -31.48 4.09 13.02
CA GLU A 186 -30.89 3.14 12.07
C GLU A 186 -29.45 2.78 12.45
N ALA A 187 -28.64 3.78 12.83
CA ALA A 187 -27.26 3.56 13.26
C ALA A 187 -27.16 2.68 14.51
N GLN A 188 -28.11 2.77 15.45
CA GLN A 188 -28.17 1.85 16.60
C GLN A 188 -28.40 0.40 16.17
N PHE A 189 -29.33 0.17 15.24
CA PHE A 189 -29.57 -1.15 14.68
C PHE A 189 -28.31 -1.68 13.95
N LEU A 190 -27.74 -0.87 13.06
CA LEU A 190 -26.57 -1.24 12.28
C LEU A 190 -25.35 -1.46 13.17
N LYS A 191 -25.11 -0.65 14.21
CA LYS A 191 -24.01 -0.90 15.15
C LYS A 191 -24.15 -2.25 15.82
N LYS A 192 -25.35 -2.74 16.09
CA LYS A 192 -25.54 -4.08 16.67
C LYS A 192 -25.22 -5.20 15.66
N HIS A 193 -25.57 -5.03 14.39
CA HIS A 193 -25.58 -6.13 13.42
C HIS A 193 -24.53 -6.02 12.29
N PHE A 194 -23.89 -4.86 12.12
CA PHE A 194 -22.93 -4.57 11.05
C PHE A 194 -21.57 -4.19 11.63
N SER A 195 -20.62 -5.13 11.57
CA SER A 195 -19.27 -4.99 12.13
C SER A 195 -18.50 -3.80 11.57
N ASP A 196 -18.66 -3.54 10.27
CA ASP A 196 -17.85 -2.55 9.57
C ASP A 196 -18.24 -1.14 10.00
N LEU A 197 -19.53 -0.91 10.27
CA LEU A 197 -20.00 0.35 10.84
C LEU A 197 -19.45 0.54 12.26
N ARG A 198 -19.42 -0.51 13.11
CA ARG A 198 -18.79 -0.41 14.44
C ARG A 198 -17.32 -0.02 14.34
N PHE A 199 -16.58 -0.64 13.41
CA PHE A 199 -15.17 -0.31 13.19
C PHE A 199 -14.96 1.14 12.72
N ALA A 200 -15.77 1.60 11.77
CA ALA A 200 -15.66 2.95 11.19
C ALA A 200 -16.18 4.07 12.12
N SER A 201 -17.03 3.74 13.09
CA SER A 201 -17.55 4.70 14.08
C SER A 201 -16.62 4.86 15.28
N GLY A 202 -16.09 3.78 15.85
CA GLY A 202 -15.34 3.81 17.11
C GLY A 202 -13.89 4.31 17.07
N ASN A 203 -13.37 4.72 15.91
CA ASN A 203 -11.96 5.09 15.72
C ASN A 203 -11.76 6.42 14.98
N ARG A 204 -12.65 7.40 15.19
CA ARG A 204 -12.59 8.70 14.48
C ARG A 204 -11.74 9.75 15.18
N VAL A 205 -11.69 9.71 16.51
CA VAL A 205 -10.89 10.65 17.30
C VAL A 205 -10.00 9.89 18.28
N PHE A 206 -9.06 10.61 18.88
CA PHE A 206 -8.12 10.03 19.83
C PHE A 206 -8.83 9.36 21.01
N LEU A 207 -8.45 8.10 21.26
CA LEU A 207 -9.18 7.13 22.09
C LEU A 207 -9.74 7.66 23.42
N PRO A 208 -9.01 8.45 24.23
CA PRO A 208 -9.52 8.97 25.50
C PRO A 208 -10.73 9.90 25.37
N PHE A 209 -10.93 10.51 24.20
CA PHE A 209 -12.10 11.34 23.89
C PHE A 209 -13.29 10.53 23.34
N ASN A 210 -13.09 9.29 22.88
CA ASN A 210 -14.15 8.52 22.20
C ASN A 210 -15.36 8.24 23.10
N ARG A 211 -15.17 7.95 24.39
CA ARG A 211 -16.27 7.57 25.31
C ARG A 211 -17.48 8.50 25.21
N LEU A 212 -17.26 9.80 25.41
CA LEU A 212 -18.36 10.77 25.42
C LEU A 212 -18.93 10.98 24.01
N LEU A 213 -18.10 10.85 22.97
CA LEU A 213 -18.51 11.06 21.58
C LEU A 213 -19.33 9.89 21.05
N ASP A 214 -18.96 8.65 21.36
CA ASP A 214 -19.70 7.45 20.96
C ASP A 214 -21.11 7.43 21.55
N GLU A 215 -21.28 8.00 22.75
CA GLU A 215 -22.57 8.17 23.43
C GLU A 215 -23.39 9.35 22.88
N THR A 216 -22.72 10.40 22.40
CA THR A 216 -23.36 11.70 22.10
C THR A 216 -23.62 11.93 20.62
N PHE A 217 -22.61 11.71 19.78
CA PHE A 217 -22.67 11.97 18.34
C PHE A 217 -22.58 10.65 17.61
N ASP A 218 -23.66 10.26 16.92
CA ASP A 218 -23.55 9.16 15.99
C ASP A 218 -23.05 9.68 14.64
N PRO A 219 -21.80 9.39 14.24
CA PRO A 219 -21.27 9.88 12.98
C PRO A 219 -21.80 9.09 11.78
N ALA A 220 -22.62 8.05 11.99
CA ALA A 220 -23.20 7.24 10.92
C ALA A 220 -24.25 8.06 10.16
N THR A 221 -23.88 8.50 8.96
CA THR A 221 -24.80 9.13 8.01
C THR A 221 -25.42 8.05 7.14
N ILE A 222 -26.74 7.89 7.21
CA ILE A 222 -27.47 6.95 6.36
C ILE A 222 -28.02 7.72 5.16
N VAL A 223 -27.39 7.52 4.00
CA VAL A 223 -27.67 8.29 2.77
C VAL A 223 -28.62 7.54 1.85
N VAL A 224 -29.61 8.24 1.30
CA VAL A 224 -30.60 7.67 0.35
C VAL A 224 -30.45 8.19 -1.07
N LYS A 225 -29.84 9.36 -1.24
CA LYS A 225 -29.71 10.00 -2.54
C LYS A 225 -28.45 10.86 -2.58
N SER A 226 -27.83 10.93 -3.76
CA SER A 226 -26.93 12.03 -4.12
C SER A 226 -27.61 13.00 -5.08
N ASP A 227 -27.24 14.26 -5.02
CA ASP A 227 -27.75 15.34 -5.86
C ASP A 227 -26.61 16.31 -6.16
N ARG A 228 -25.98 16.17 -7.33
CA ARG A 228 -24.77 16.90 -7.69
C ARG A 228 -23.64 16.72 -6.66
N THR A 229 -23.32 17.75 -5.91
CA THR A 229 -22.27 17.76 -4.88
C THR A 229 -22.81 17.39 -3.50
N ASP A 230 -24.13 17.22 -3.35
CA ASP A 230 -24.76 16.92 -2.06
C ASP A 230 -25.11 15.45 -1.88
N LEU A 231 -25.01 14.98 -0.64
CA LEU A 231 -25.70 13.79 -0.16
C LEU A 231 -26.95 14.20 0.63
N VAL A 232 -28.02 13.44 0.43
CA VAL A 232 -29.28 13.55 1.16
C VAL A 232 -29.45 12.31 2.02
N ASP A 233 -29.52 12.51 3.34
CA ASP A 233 -29.75 11.41 4.28
C ASP A 233 -31.23 11.03 4.45
N ILE A 234 -31.50 9.98 5.23
CA ILE A 234 -32.85 9.49 5.51
C ILE A 234 -33.72 10.48 6.29
N ASP A 235 -33.10 11.48 6.93
CA ASP A 235 -33.79 12.59 7.62
C ASP A 235 -34.04 13.78 6.68
N GLY A 236 -33.53 13.73 5.44
CA GLY A 236 -33.67 14.78 4.43
C GLY A 236 -32.64 15.90 4.53
N GLN A 237 -31.61 15.77 5.38
CA GLN A 237 -30.56 16.78 5.48
C GLN A 237 -29.67 16.71 4.25
N ARG A 238 -29.34 17.90 3.71
CA ARG A 238 -28.45 18.05 2.56
C ARG A 238 -27.06 18.45 3.02
N MET A 239 -26.06 17.66 2.65
CA MET A 239 -24.68 17.88 3.02
C MET A 239 -23.77 17.86 1.81
N ILE A 240 -22.94 18.89 1.64
CA ILE A 240 -21.95 18.92 0.57
C ILE A 240 -20.89 17.84 0.81
N ASP A 241 -20.68 16.94 -0.15
CA ASP A 241 -19.78 15.80 -0.02
C ASP A 241 -18.35 16.19 -0.40
N ILE A 242 -17.51 16.31 0.63
CA ILE A 242 -16.07 16.46 0.47
C ILE A 242 -15.32 15.18 0.84
N SER A 243 -16.04 14.07 1.08
CA SER A 243 -15.45 12.74 1.20
C SER A 243 -15.12 12.14 -0.17
N GLY A 244 -15.93 12.47 -1.19
CA GLY A 244 -15.77 12.01 -2.57
C GLY A 244 -15.80 10.49 -2.71
N SER A 245 -16.63 9.81 -1.91
CA SER A 245 -16.72 8.35 -1.86
C SER A 245 -15.35 7.67 -1.72
N TYR A 246 -14.53 8.14 -0.78
CA TYR A 246 -13.16 7.64 -0.54
C TYR A 246 -12.22 7.76 -1.75
N GLY A 247 -12.47 8.75 -2.60
CA GLY A 247 -11.70 9.03 -3.81
C GLY A 247 -12.26 8.39 -5.07
N VAL A 248 -13.33 7.57 -5.00
CA VAL A 248 -14.01 7.02 -6.19
C VAL A 248 -14.65 8.13 -7.02
N ASN A 249 -15.33 9.08 -6.37
CA ASN A 249 -16.04 10.14 -7.07
C ASN A 249 -15.06 11.19 -7.61
N VAL A 250 -14.51 10.95 -8.81
CA VAL A 250 -13.67 11.94 -9.51
C VAL A 250 -14.52 12.88 -10.34
N ILE A 251 -15.55 12.40 -11.02
CA ILE A 251 -16.22 13.16 -12.09
C ILE A 251 -17.62 13.68 -11.75
N GLY A 252 -18.05 13.50 -10.50
CA GLY A 252 -19.38 13.91 -10.02
C GLY A 252 -20.39 12.76 -10.02
N THR A 253 -21.28 12.72 -9.02
CA THR A 253 -22.19 11.57 -8.85
C THR A 253 -23.19 11.42 -9.99
N GLU A 254 -23.61 12.52 -10.63
CA GLU A 254 -24.54 12.45 -11.75
C GLU A 254 -23.93 11.77 -12.97
N ARG A 255 -22.64 12.01 -13.24
CA ARG A 255 -21.94 11.30 -14.32
C ARG A 255 -21.82 9.82 -14.02
N TYR A 256 -21.51 9.44 -12.78
CA TYR A 256 -21.48 8.02 -12.38
C TYR A 256 -22.84 7.34 -12.51
N LYS A 257 -23.94 8.00 -12.12
CA LYS A 257 -25.31 7.47 -12.33
C LYS A 257 -25.58 7.21 -13.80
N GLN A 258 -25.21 8.16 -14.67
CA GLN A 258 -25.38 8.01 -16.11
C GLN A 258 -24.53 6.86 -16.67
N MET A 259 -23.25 6.77 -16.29
CA MET A 259 -22.35 5.69 -16.70
C MET A 259 -22.87 4.31 -16.27
N MET A 260 -23.39 4.20 -15.04
CA MET A 260 -23.98 2.95 -14.56
C MET A 260 -25.23 2.59 -15.36
N LYS A 261 -26.12 3.55 -15.60
CA LYS A 261 -27.32 3.33 -16.40
C LYS A 261 -26.95 2.87 -17.82
N ASP A 262 -26.12 3.62 -18.53
CA ASP A 262 -25.77 3.32 -19.92
C ASP A 262 -24.94 2.03 -20.05
N GLY A 263 -24.08 1.74 -19.07
CA GLY A 263 -23.33 0.49 -19.00
C GLY A 263 -24.24 -0.71 -18.77
N MET A 264 -25.20 -0.61 -17.85
CA MET A 264 -26.18 -1.68 -17.59
C MET A 264 -27.10 -1.90 -18.79
N ASP A 265 -27.61 -0.82 -19.41
CA ASP A 265 -28.45 -0.89 -20.60
C ASP A 265 -27.71 -1.60 -21.76
N ALA A 266 -26.41 -1.33 -21.93
CA ALA A 266 -25.60 -1.92 -23.01
C ALA A 266 -25.38 -3.44 -22.91
N VAL A 267 -25.60 -4.04 -21.74
CA VAL A 267 -25.44 -5.49 -21.51
C VAL A 267 -26.69 -6.12 -20.88
N GLY A 268 -27.81 -5.40 -20.87
CA GLY A 268 -29.04 -5.77 -20.16
C GLY A 268 -29.59 -7.13 -20.59
N ASP A 269 -29.53 -7.43 -21.89
CA ASP A 269 -30.00 -8.71 -22.47
C ASP A 269 -29.22 -9.93 -21.97
N LEU A 270 -28.00 -9.75 -21.47
CA LEU A 270 -27.16 -10.85 -20.98
C LEU A 270 -27.41 -11.20 -19.50
N GLY A 271 -27.64 -10.20 -18.65
CA GLY A 271 -27.80 -10.41 -17.19
C GLY A 271 -26.54 -10.95 -16.48
N LEU A 272 -26.69 -11.97 -15.63
CA LEU A 272 -25.65 -12.57 -14.77
C LEU A 272 -24.87 -13.71 -15.46
N VAL A 273 -24.42 -13.54 -16.70
CA VAL A 273 -23.54 -14.56 -17.30
C VAL A 273 -22.10 -14.34 -16.82
N LEU A 274 -21.52 -15.34 -16.17
CA LEU A 274 -20.15 -15.36 -15.65
C LEU A 274 -19.37 -16.55 -16.23
N GLY A 275 -18.07 -16.37 -16.52
CA GLY A 275 -17.21 -17.38 -17.12
C GLY A 275 -16.93 -17.10 -18.60
N PRO A 276 -17.93 -17.18 -19.49
CA PRO A 276 -17.82 -16.65 -20.86
C PRO A 276 -17.55 -15.14 -20.87
N ILE A 277 -16.87 -14.66 -21.92
CA ILE A 277 -16.45 -13.26 -22.04
C ILE A 277 -17.42 -12.49 -22.95
N HIS A 278 -17.90 -11.34 -22.48
CA HIS A 278 -18.69 -10.42 -23.31
C HIS A 278 -17.80 -9.55 -24.22
N PRO A 279 -18.20 -9.23 -25.47
CA PRO A 279 -17.37 -8.47 -26.41
C PRO A 279 -16.88 -7.10 -25.92
N VAL A 280 -17.60 -6.46 -25.00
CA VAL A 280 -17.22 -5.17 -24.39
C VAL A 280 -15.83 -5.19 -23.73
N VAL A 281 -15.35 -6.36 -23.32
CA VAL A 281 -14.01 -6.54 -22.75
C VAL A 281 -12.93 -6.11 -23.72
N ARG A 282 -13.09 -6.36 -25.03
CA ARG A 282 -12.10 -6.01 -26.05
C ARG A 282 -11.82 -4.50 -26.08
N GLU A 283 -12.86 -3.69 -26.21
CA GLU A 283 -12.73 -2.24 -26.30
C GLU A 283 -12.10 -1.64 -25.03
N ASN A 284 -12.42 -2.22 -23.86
CA ASN A 284 -11.79 -1.83 -22.60
C ASN A 284 -10.29 -2.16 -22.58
N ILE A 285 -9.89 -3.34 -23.06
CA ILE A 285 -8.48 -3.71 -23.16
C ILE A 285 -7.75 -2.73 -24.07
N GLU A 286 -8.29 -2.44 -25.26
CA GLU A 286 -7.70 -1.50 -26.22
C GLU A 286 -7.47 -0.11 -25.61
N MET A 287 -8.44 0.44 -24.87
CA MET A 287 -8.28 1.73 -24.20
C MET A 287 -7.31 1.68 -23.02
N LEU A 288 -7.31 0.59 -22.23
CA LEU A 288 -6.44 0.45 -21.06
C LEU A 288 -4.98 0.25 -21.46
N THR A 289 -4.69 -0.49 -22.52
CA THR A 289 -3.33 -0.66 -23.06
C THR A 289 -2.78 0.65 -23.61
N GLU A 290 -3.62 1.44 -24.31
CA GLU A 290 -3.29 2.79 -24.78
C GLU A 290 -2.98 3.72 -23.60
N ILE A 291 -3.88 3.82 -22.62
CA ILE A 291 -3.72 4.71 -21.46
C ILE A 291 -2.50 4.35 -20.61
N SER A 292 -2.27 3.06 -20.37
CA SER A 292 -1.18 2.59 -19.52
C SER A 292 0.16 2.47 -20.25
N GLY A 293 0.15 2.45 -21.59
CA GLY A 293 1.32 2.11 -22.40
C GLY A 293 1.82 0.69 -22.14
N LYS A 294 0.93 -0.28 -21.89
CA LYS A 294 1.23 -1.69 -21.59
C LYS A 294 0.58 -2.62 -22.60
N GLU A 295 1.03 -3.87 -22.62
CA GLU A 295 0.63 -4.86 -23.62
C GLU A 295 -0.62 -5.66 -23.21
N GLU A 296 -0.74 -5.96 -21.92
CA GLU A 296 -1.76 -6.86 -21.40
C GLU A 296 -2.51 -6.29 -20.18
N VAL A 297 -3.74 -6.78 -20.00
CA VAL A 297 -4.68 -6.35 -18.96
C VAL A 297 -5.26 -7.56 -18.23
N SER A 298 -5.40 -7.46 -16.91
CA SER A 298 -6.18 -8.42 -16.13
C SER A 298 -7.17 -7.74 -15.18
N PHE A 299 -8.37 -8.30 -15.08
CA PHE A 299 -9.49 -7.76 -14.30
C PHE A 299 -9.70 -8.53 -13.00
N HIS A 300 -10.04 -7.79 -11.94
CA HIS A 300 -10.27 -8.23 -10.56
C HIS A 300 -11.43 -7.44 -9.94
N MET A 301 -11.89 -7.81 -8.74
CA MET A 301 -13.05 -7.16 -8.11
C MET A 301 -12.71 -5.98 -7.21
N SER A 302 -11.43 -5.82 -6.86
CA SER A 302 -10.98 -4.70 -6.04
C SER A 302 -9.52 -4.35 -6.31
N GLY A 303 -9.13 -3.12 -5.92
CA GLY A 303 -7.72 -2.73 -5.93
C GLY A 303 -6.84 -3.64 -5.04
N THR A 304 -7.36 -4.12 -3.90
CA THR A 304 -6.64 -5.08 -3.04
C THR A 304 -6.33 -6.37 -3.81
N GLU A 305 -7.29 -6.93 -4.53
CA GLU A 305 -7.08 -8.14 -5.35
C GLU A 305 -6.11 -7.89 -6.49
N ALA A 306 -6.20 -6.74 -7.15
CA ALA A 306 -5.30 -6.40 -8.24
C ALA A 306 -3.85 -6.22 -7.74
N VAL A 307 -3.64 -5.61 -6.58
CA VAL A 307 -2.30 -5.55 -5.94
C VAL A 307 -1.80 -6.95 -5.59
N MET A 308 -2.65 -7.77 -4.98
CA MET A 308 -2.31 -9.16 -4.62
C MET A 308 -1.93 -9.99 -5.86
N GLY A 309 -2.70 -9.85 -6.94
CA GLY A 309 -2.44 -10.48 -8.23
C GLY A 309 -1.13 -10.00 -8.86
N ALA A 310 -0.90 -8.69 -8.88
CA ALA A 310 0.31 -8.09 -9.45
C ALA A 310 1.57 -8.53 -8.70
N VAL A 311 1.55 -8.56 -7.36
CA VAL A 311 2.66 -9.08 -6.55
C VAL A 311 2.91 -10.56 -6.84
N ARG A 312 1.85 -11.36 -6.97
CA ARG A 312 1.99 -12.78 -7.35
C ARG A 312 2.63 -12.95 -8.72
N LEU A 313 2.21 -12.17 -9.71
CA LEU A 313 2.78 -12.16 -11.06
C LEU A 313 4.26 -11.74 -11.05
N CYS A 314 4.61 -10.69 -10.29
CA CYS A 314 6.00 -10.27 -10.15
C CYS A 314 6.87 -11.38 -9.55
N ARG A 315 6.44 -12.01 -8.46
CA ARG A 315 7.18 -13.12 -7.82
C ARG A 315 7.28 -14.34 -8.74
N TYR A 316 6.20 -14.66 -9.44
CA TYR A 316 6.15 -15.76 -10.38
C TYR A 316 7.13 -15.54 -11.53
N ASN A 317 7.04 -14.42 -12.25
CA ASN A 317 7.86 -14.21 -13.46
C ASN A 317 9.32 -13.87 -13.16
N THR A 318 9.63 -13.27 -12.00
CA THR A 318 11.02 -12.97 -11.62
C THR A 318 11.71 -14.09 -10.82
N GLY A 319 10.95 -14.98 -10.19
CA GLY A 319 11.47 -15.98 -9.25
C GLY A 319 11.97 -15.40 -7.91
N LYS A 320 11.83 -14.08 -7.71
CA LYS A 320 12.27 -13.37 -6.51
C LYS A 320 11.15 -13.35 -5.46
N LYS A 321 11.52 -13.23 -4.18
CA LYS A 321 10.59 -13.45 -3.05
C LYS A 321 10.13 -12.16 -2.39
N LEU A 322 11.03 -11.20 -2.23
CA LEU A 322 10.78 -9.98 -1.48
C LEU A 322 10.05 -8.96 -2.34
N ILE A 323 9.26 -8.12 -1.71
CA ILE A 323 8.78 -6.88 -2.31
C ILE A 323 9.20 -5.70 -1.44
N VAL A 324 9.22 -4.51 -2.04
CA VAL A 324 9.45 -3.26 -1.32
C VAL A 324 8.18 -2.43 -1.35
N VAL A 325 7.77 -1.94 -0.19
CA VAL A 325 6.73 -0.90 -0.02
C VAL A 325 7.33 0.28 0.74
N PHE A 326 6.66 1.42 0.73
CA PHE A 326 7.11 2.61 1.44
C PHE A 326 6.28 2.91 2.69
N GLY A 327 6.91 3.49 3.70
CA GLY A 327 6.28 3.83 4.98
C GLY A 327 5.02 4.67 4.81
N GLY A 328 3.92 4.28 5.46
CA GLY A 328 2.66 5.04 5.41
C GLY A 328 1.82 4.85 4.13
N SER A 329 2.34 4.10 3.14
CA SER A 329 1.58 3.68 1.96
C SER A 329 0.44 2.73 2.33
N TYR A 330 -0.66 2.80 1.55
CA TYR A 330 -1.77 1.87 1.66
C TYR A 330 -1.99 1.20 0.31
N HIS A 331 -1.92 -0.13 0.30
CA HIS A 331 -2.00 -0.96 -0.91
C HIS A 331 -3.14 -1.98 -0.85
N GLY A 332 -4.18 -1.66 -0.08
CA GLY A 332 -5.21 -2.61 0.32
C GLY A 332 -4.90 -3.27 1.66
N TRP A 333 -5.85 -4.08 2.12
CA TRP A 333 -5.81 -4.70 3.45
C TRP A 333 -5.19 -6.11 3.46
N TRP A 334 -4.64 -6.55 2.33
CA TRP A 334 -3.99 -7.86 2.24
C TRP A 334 -2.69 -7.86 3.07
N ASP A 335 -2.53 -8.86 3.94
CA ASP A 335 -1.39 -8.98 4.86
C ASP A 335 -0.02 -8.85 4.18
N GLY A 336 0.09 -9.24 2.91
CA GLY A 336 1.33 -9.21 2.15
C GLY A 336 1.79 -7.82 1.72
N VAL A 337 1.03 -6.76 1.99
CA VAL A 337 1.42 -5.36 1.76
C VAL A 337 1.14 -4.43 2.94
N GLN A 338 0.42 -4.90 3.97
CA GLN A 338 0.08 -4.12 5.15
C GLN A 338 1.14 -4.28 6.25
N THR A 339 2.21 -3.50 6.17
CA THR A 339 3.37 -3.59 7.08
C THR A 339 3.24 -2.77 8.38
N SER A 340 2.06 -2.26 8.69
CA SER A 340 1.82 -1.40 9.86
C SER A 340 0.53 -1.75 10.57
N ALA A 341 -0.37 -0.79 10.76
CA ALA A 341 -1.56 -0.97 11.58
C ALA A 341 -2.52 -2.01 11.03
N GLY A 342 -3.08 -2.84 11.91
CA GLY A 342 -4.17 -3.78 11.60
C GLY A 342 -3.74 -5.13 11.00
N ASN A 343 -2.46 -5.48 11.04
CA ASN A 343 -1.96 -6.76 10.57
C ASN A 343 -1.20 -7.50 11.68
N GLU A 344 -1.69 -8.67 12.09
CA GLU A 344 -1.06 -9.51 13.11
C GLU A 344 -0.01 -10.48 12.53
N ARG A 345 0.06 -10.61 11.20
CA ARG A 345 1.01 -11.48 10.52
C ARG A 345 2.39 -10.84 10.45
N GLY A 346 3.42 -11.59 10.84
CA GLY A 346 4.81 -11.22 10.53
C GLY A 346 5.09 -11.23 9.02
N ALA A 347 5.42 -10.06 8.45
CA ALA A 347 5.70 -9.90 7.03
C ALA A 347 7.21 -10.09 6.74
N TYR A 348 7.65 -11.33 6.61
CA TYR A 348 9.07 -11.67 6.31
C TYR A 348 9.45 -11.50 4.83
N ASP A 349 8.44 -11.36 3.97
CA ASP A 349 8.56 -11.28 2.52
C ASP A 349 8.34 -9.85 1.97
N VAL A 350 8.33 -8.86 2.86
CA VAL A 350 8.07 -7.45 2.57
C VAL A 350 9.11 -6.57 3.27
N ILE A 351 9.72 -5.65 2.55
CA ILE A 351 10.62 -4.63 3.09
C ILE A 351 9.88 -3.29 3.06
N SER A 352 9.69 -2.66 4.23
CA SER A 352 9.05 -1.35 4.35
C SER A 352 10.12 -0.26 4.50
N LEU A 353 10.36 0.51 3.44
CA LEU A 353 11.43 1.51 3.39
C LEU A 353 10.90 2.93 3.58
N ASN A 354 11.77 3.87 3.94
CA ASN A 354 11.42 5.29 3.94
C ASN A 354 11.34 5.83 2.51
N ASP A 355 10.23 6.46 2.17
CA ASP A 355 10.04 7.24 0.97
C ASP A 355 10.93 8.50 0.99
N LEU A 356 11.33 9.01 -0.18
CA LEU A 356 12.23 10.16 -0.32
C LEU A 356 13.59 10.03 0.41
N ASP A 357 14.04 8.81 0.74
CA ASP A 357 15.31 8.56 1.42
C ASP A 357 16.33 7.88 0.48
N PRO A 358 17.49 8.51 0.21
CA PRO A 358 18.57 7.88 -0.56
C PRO A 358 19.03 6.52 -0.04
N LYS A 359 18.93 6.24 1.27
CA LYS A 359 19.27 4.92 1.84
C LYS A 359 18.34 3.83 1.35
N SER A 360 17.08 4.16 1.06
CA SER A 360 16.11 3.21 0.50
C SER A 360 16.54 2.75 -0.89
N LEU A 361 17.09 3.66 -1.71
CA LEU A 361 17.68 3.31 -3.01
C LEU A 361 18.88 2.36 -2.83
N GLN A 362 19.75 2.61 -1.83
CA GLN A 362 20.88 1.73 -1.53
C GLN A 362 20.42 0.32 -1.16
N VAL A 363 19.36 0.18 -0.37
CA VAL A 363 18.77 -1.13 -0.02
C VAL A 363 18.22 -1.84 -1.25
N ILE A 364 17.47 -1.13 -2.10
CA ILE A 364 16.92 -1.72 -3.34
C ILE A 364 18.04 -2.27 -4.21
N LYS A 365 19.13 -1.51 -4.40
CA LYS A 365 20.33 -1.96 -5.13
C LYS A 365 21.00 -3.16 -4.45
N LEU A 366 21.25 -3.07 -3.14
CA LEU A 366 21.95 -4.12 -2.38
C LEU A 366 21.20 -5.46 -2.39
N ARG A 367 19.87 -5.41 -2.43
CA ARG A 367 18.99 -6.59 -2.34
C ARG A 367 18.25 -6.89 -3.64
N ALA A 368 18.65 -6.30 -4.76
CA ALA A 368 17.95 -6.41 -6.04
C ALA A 368 17.74 -7.85 -6.53
N SER A 369 18.66 -8.76 -6.21
CA SER A 369 18.54 -10.20 -6.53
C SER A 369 17.43 -10.90 -5.75
N GLU A 370 16.93 -10.30 -4.68
CA GLU A 370 15.88 -10.85 -3.79
C GLU A 370 14.51 -10.19 -4.01
N ILE A 371 14.47 -9.00 -4.63
CA ILE A 371 13.28 -8.13 -4.75
C ILE A 371 12.58 -8.34 -6.10
N ALA A 372 11.36 -8.88 -6.06
CA ALA A 372 10.48 -9.05 -7.21
C ALA A 372 10.00 -7.70 -7.74
N CYS A 373 9.47 -6.83 -6.88
CA CYS A 373 9.01 -5.51 -7.24
C CYS A 373 9.18 -4.47 -6.13
N VAL A 374 9.26 -3.21 -6.55
CA VAL A 374 9.09 -2.02 -5.71
C VAL A 374 7.71 -1.43 -6.02
N ILE A 375 6.89 -1.27 -4.99
CA ILE A 375 5.52 -0.74 -5.12
C ILE A 375 5.50 0.71 -4.66
N ILE A 376 5.10 1.60 -5.57
CA ILE A 376 4.88 3.02 -5.29
C ILE A 376 3.38 3.26 -5.22
N ASN A 377 2.90 3.87 -4.13
CA ASN A 377 1.61 4.54 -4.11
C ASN A 377 1.85 6.05 -4.32
N PRO A 378 1.52 6.63 -5.48
CA PRO A 378 1.82 8.04 -5.74
C PRO A 378 1.12 9.02 -4.79
N LEU A 379 0.09 8.59 -4.06
CA LEU A 379 -0.54 9.40 -3.01
C LEU A 379 0.41 9.74 -1.86
N GLN A 380 1.50 8.97 -1.69
CA GLN A 380 2.53 9.28 -0.70
C GLN A 380 3.21 10.63 -0.91
N ALA A 381 3.16 11.19 -2.13
CA ALA A 381 3.60 12.56 -2.38
C ALA A 381 2.96 13.59 -1.43
N PHE A 382 1.75 13.30 -0.93
CA PHE A 382 1.02 14.17 -0.02
C PHE A 382 1.41 14.01 1.45
N HIS A 383 1.91 12.85 1.88
CA HIS A 383 2.27 12.57 3.27
C HIS A 383 3.34 11.47 3.36
N PRO A 384 4.55 11.72 2.84
CA PRO A 384 5.58 10.68 2.74
C PRO A 384 5.94 10.16 4.13
N ASN A 385 6.09 8.84 4.26
CA ASN A 385 6.46 8.14 5.50
C ASN A 385 5.43 8.27 6.63
N LYS A 386 4.24 8.77 6.34
CA LYS A 386 3.18 8.98 7.32
C LYS A 386 1.91 8.29 6.86
N PRO A 387 1.12 7.73 7.78
CA PRO A 387 -0.22 7.28 7.44
C PRO A 387 -1.04 8.47 6.91
N PRO A 388 -2.15 8.20 6.22
CA PRO A 388 -3.11 9.23 5.86
C PRO A 388 -3.40 10.13 7.08
N PRO A 389 -3.33 11.47 6.94
CA PRO A 389 -3.69 12.36 8.04
C PRO A 389 -5.12 12.04 8.50
N SER A 390 -5.31 11.96 9.82
CA SER A 390 -6.61 11.68 10.44
C SER A 390 -6.78 12.44 11.75
N ASP A 391 -8.02 12.53 12.22
CA ASP A 391 -8.38 13.11 13.52
C ASP A 391 -8.16 12.14 14.71
N LEU A 392 -7.78 10.88 14.42
CA LEU A 392 -7.46 9.86 15.43
C LEU A 392 -6.14 10.13 16.19
N VAL A 393 -5.23 10.92 15.61
CA VAL A 393 -3.87 11.12 16.14
C VAL A 393 -3.69 12.53 16.68
N LEU A 394 -3.60 12.69 18.01
CA LEU A 394 -3.41 13.99 18.67
C LEU A 394 -1.97 14.49 18.76
N MET A 395 -0.98 13.62 18.53
CA MET A 395 0.40 13.84 18.99
C MET A 395 1.12 15.08 18.44
N THR A 396 0.52 15.88 17.54
CA THR A 396 0.88 17.31 17.44
C THR A 396 -0.04 18.19 16.61
N ASN A 397 -1.02 17.66 15.89
CA ASN A 397 -1.79 18.41 14.88
C ASN A 397 -0.93 19.19 13.86
N SER A 398 0.37 18.92 13.78
CA SER A 398 1.25 19.40 12.73
C SER A 398 1.05 18.51 11.50
N ARG A 399 -0.05 18.74 10.81
CA ARG A 399 -0.26 18.20 9.48
C ARG A 399 0.58 19.00 8.50
N ASN A 400 1.05 18.30 7.48
CA ASN A 400 1.67 18.92 6.32
C ASN A 400 1.08 18.26 5.09
N ALA A 401 0.97 19.06 4.03
CA ALA A 401 0.51 18.62 2.72
C ALA A 401 1.73 18.64 1.80
N GLY A 402 2.30 17.45 1.58
CA GLY A 402 3.23 17.07 0.50
C GLY A 402 4.45 17.94 0.23
N GLN A 403 5.30 17.42 -0.66
CA GLN A 403 6.42 18.18 -1.23
C GLN A 403 5.97 18.97 -2.46
N LYS A 404 6.81 19.87 -2.94
CA LYS A 404 6.65 20.45 -4.28
C LYS A 404 6.68 19.31 -5.30
N GLU A 405 5.71 19.28 -6.21
CA GLU A 405 5.53 18.27 -7.27
C GLU A 405 6.85 17.82 -7.93
N ASN A 406 7.73 18.77 -8.23
CA ASN A 406 9.03 18.54 -8.86
C ASN A 406 9.98 17.64 -8.04
N GLU A 407 9.96 17.73 -6.70
CA GLU A 407 10.82 16.94 -5.83
C GLU A 407 10.40 15.47 -5.82
N TYR A 408 9.09 15.21 -5.76
CA TYR A 408 8.57 13.85 -5.82
C TYR A 408 8.73 13.26 -7.23
N GLN A 409 8.55 14.05 -8.29
CA GLN A 409 8.86 13.64 -9.65
C GLN A 409 10.32 13.16 -9.78
N GLU A 410 11.28 13.93 -9.25
CA GLU A 410 12.70 13.57 -9.29
C GLU A 410 13.01 12.31 -8.47
N TRP A 411 12.32 12.13 -7.34
CA TRP A 411 12.40 10.88 -6.58
C TRP A 411 11.90 9.68 -7.40
N LEU A 412 10.74 9.79 -8.05
CA LEU A 412 10.20 8.72 -8.90
C LEU A 412 11.16 8.38 -10.05
N ARG A 413 11.82 9.38 -10.66
CA ARG A 413 12.88 9.15 -11.67
C ARG A 413 14.04 8.31 -11.10
N LYS A 414 14.49 8.60 -9.87
CA LYS A 414 15.56 7.83 -9.20
C LYS A 414 15.12 6.39 -8.92
N VAL A 415 13.90 6.18 -8.45
CA VAL A 415 13.33 4.84 -8.21
C VAL A 415 13.18 4.08 -9.54
N ARG A 416 12.67 4.72 -10.60
CA ARG A 416 12.60 4.14 -11.94
C ARG A 416 13.98 3.73 -12.44
N LYS A 417 14.97 4.61 -12.32
CA LYS A 417 16.34 4.33 -12.74
C LYS A 417 16.93 3.12 -12.01
N ILE A 418 16.81 3.06 -10.68
CA ILE A 418 17.38 1.96 -9.91
C ILE A 418 16.68 0.63 -10.20
N CYS A 419 15.36 0.63 -10.40
CA CYS A 419 14.61 -0.55 -10.79
C CYS A 419 15.06 -1.07 -12.17
N THR A 420 15.25 -0.17 -13.14
CA THR A 420 15.77 -0.52 -14.47
C THR A 420 17.20 -1.06 -14.40
N ASP A 421 18.13 -0.34 -13.76
CA ASP A 421 19.55 -0.71 -13.70
C ASP A 421 19.76 -2.10 -13.05
N TYR A 422 18.90 -2.46 -12.10
CA TYR A 422 19.02 -3.69 -11.31
C TYR A 422 17.95 -4.76 -11.60
N LYS A 423 17.18 -4.60 -12.68
CA LYS A 423 16.14 -5.56 -13.12
C LYS A 423 15.16 -5.90 -11.99
N VAL A 424 14.69 -4.88 -11.28
CA VAL A 424 13.61 -4.97 -10.30
C VAL A 424 12.36 -4.34 -10.92
N VAL A 425 11.21 -4.99 -10.82
CA VAL A 425 9.97 -4.48 -11.40
C VAL A 425 9.52 -3.24 -10.63
N LEU A 426 9.28 -2.13 -11.32
CA LEU A 426 8.60 -0.97 -10.74
C LEU A 426 7.09 -1.13 -10.92
N MET A 427 6.36 -1.15 -9.81
CA MET A 427 4.91 -1.22 -9.77
C MET A 427 4.32 0.10 -9.25
N TYR A 428 3.36 0.67 -9.98
CA TYR A 428 2.53 1.75 -9.46
C TYR A 428 1.18 1.22 -8.99
N ASP A 429 0.84 1.52 -7.75
CA ASP A 429 -0.52 1.41 -7.23
C ASP A 429 -1.24 2.73 -7.45
N GLU A 430 -1.98 2.78 -8.56
CA GLU A 430 -2.80 3.91 -9.00
C GLU A 430 -4.28 3.69 -8.69
N VAL A 431 -4.62 2.84 -7.71
CA VAL A 431 -6.01 2.61 -7.27
C VAL A 431 -6.64 3.89 -6.70
N TYR A 432 -5.85 4.85 -6.22
CA TYR A 432 -6.35 6.16 -5.78
C TYR A 432 -6.04 7.29 -6.77
N THR A 433 -4.84 7.29 -7.35
CA THR A 433 -4.34 8.42 -8.15
C THR A 433 -4.65 8.31 -9.64
N GLY A 434 -4.90 7.09 -10.12
CA GLY A 434 -5.27 6.82 -11.50
C GLY A 434 -6.54 7.59 -11.86
N PHE A 435 -6.52 8.25 -13.01
CA PHE A 435 -7.63 9.08 -13.50
C PHE A 435 -8.05 10.20 -12.53
N ARG A 436 -7.19 10.58 -11.57
CA ARG A 436 -7.44 11.71 -10.65
C ARG A 436 -6.44 12.82 -10.86
N LEU A 437 -5.16 12.46 -10.98
CA LEU A 437 -4.09 13.45 -11.19
C LEU A 437 -4.09 13.96 -12.63
N ALA A 438 -4.28 13.05 -13.57
CA ALA A 438 -4.40 13.27 -15.01
C ALA A 438 -5.22 12.11 -15.62
N PRO A 439 -5.71 12.23 -16.87
CA PRO A 439 -6.37 11.12 -17.58
C PRO A 439 -5.56 9.82 -17.57
N GLY A 440 -4.24 9.89 -17.79
CA GLY A 440 -3.28 8.78 -17.73
C GLY A 440 -2.70 8.51 -16.34
N GLY A 441 -3.30 9.08 -15.28
CA GLY A 441 -2.87 8.87 -13.90
C GLY A 441 -1.55 9.56 -13.53
N ALA A 442 -0.91 9.07 -12.48
CA ALA A 442 0.37 9.58 -11.98
C ALA A 442 1.51 9.36 -12.98
N GLN A 443 1.44 8.33 -13.82
CA GLN A 443 2.44 8.11 -14.88
C GLN A 443 2.51 9.29 -15.85
N GLU A 444 1.35 9.77 -16.33
CA GLU A 444 1.26 10.98 -17.16
C GLU A 444 1.64 12.22 -16.34
N TYR A 445 1.05 12.39 -15.15
CA TYR A 445 1.25 13.55 -14.30
C TYR A 445 2.72 13.82 -13.99
N TYR A 446 3.48 12.79 -13.61
CA TYR A 446 4.90 12.90 -13.29
C TYR A 446 5.81 12.63 -14.50
N GLY A 447 5.29 12.13 -15.62
CA GLY A 447 6.10 11.72 -16.76
C GLY A 447 7.09 10.59 -16.42
N VAL A 448 6.74 9.69 -15.49
CA VAL A 448 7.59 8.55 -15.08
C VAL A 448 6.79 7.26 -15.20
N PRO A 449 7.10 6.38 -16.18
CA PRO A 449 6.36 5.14 -16.39
C PRO A 449 6.79 4.02 -15.44
N ALA A 450 5.83 3.24 -14.98
CA ALA A 450 6.05 1.99 -14.25
C ALA A 450 6.21 0.81 -15.22
N ASP A 451 6.71 -0.34 -14.75
CA ASP A 451 6.67 -1.59 -15.53
C ASP A 451 5.27 -2.19 -15.50
N ILE A 452 4.63 -2.16 -14.32
CA ILE A 452 3.28 -2.65 -14.08
C ILE A 452 2.48 -1.58 -13.32
N VAL A 453 1.21 -1.43 -13.65
CA VAL A 453 0.32 -0.48 -12.99
C VAL A 453 -0.96 -1.17 -12.55
N VAL A 454 -1.45 -0.82 -11.37
CA VAL A 454 -2.70 -1.30 -10.81
C VAL A 454 -3.69 -0.15 -10.69
N TYR A 455 -4.88 -0.32 -11.24
CA TYR A 455 -5.99 0.62 -11.17
C TYR A 455 -7.18 0.04 -10.38
N GLY A 456 -8.11 0.91 -10.01
CA GLY A 456 -9.36 0.55 -9.34
C GLY A 456 -10.24 1.79 -9.14
N LYS A 457 -11.08 1.76 -8.09
CA LYS A 457 -11.96 2.89 -7.70
C LYS A 457 -12.68 3.51 -8.91
N THR A 458 -12.31 4.74 -9.25
CA THR A 458 -12.86 5.60 -10.30
C THR A 458 -13.01 4.89 -11.64
N LEU A 459 -12.06 4.03 -12.00
CA LEU A 459 -12.05 3.30 -13.26
C LEU A 459 -13.32 2.49 -13.49
N GLY A 460 -13.94 1.96 -12.42
CA GLY A 460 -15.09 1.07 -12.54
C GLY A 460 -16.38 1.74 -13.03
N GLY A 461 -16.39 3.05 -13.28
CA GLY A 461 -17.59 3.75 -13.72
C GLY A 461 -18.74 3.65 -12.72
N GLY A 462 -18.42 3.56 -11.42
CA GLY A 462 -19.39 3.37 -10.34
C GLY A 462 -19.45 1.94 -9.79
N MET A 463 -18.83 0.97 -10.47
CA MET A 463 -18.82 -0.44 -10.07
C MET A 463 -17.49 -0.87 -9.42
N PRO A 464 -17.48 -1.93 -8.57
CA PRO A 464 -16.25 -2.48 -8.01
C PRO A 464 -15.34 -3.07 -9.09
N ILE A 465 -14.08 -2.64 -9.13
CA ILE A 465 -13.07 -3.17 -10.07
C ILE A 465 -11.66 -3.04 -9.46
N GLY A 466 -10.79 -3.96 -9.86
CA GLY A 466 -9.35 -3.79 -9.88
C GLY A 466 -8.80 -4.21 -11.24
N VAL A 467 -7.76 -3.52 -11.73
CA VAL A 467 -7.16 -3.82 -13.04
C VAL A 467 -5.64 -3.83 -12.90
N ILE A 468 -5.00 -4.81 -13.51
CA ILE A 468 -3.54 -4.88 -13.66
C ILE A 468 -3.22 -4.64 -15.13
N CYS A 469 -2.33 -3.70 -15.44
CA CYS A 469 -1.76 -3.52 -16.77
C CYS A 469 -0.25 -3.74 -16.71
N GLY A 470 0.29 -4.56 -17.60
CA GLY A 470 1.71 -4.91 -17.61
C GLY A 470 2.18 -5.49 -18.95
N PRO A 471 3.50 -5.69 -19.12
CA PRO A 471 4.04 -6.35 -20.31
C PRO A 471 3.72 -7.85 -20.29
N SER A 472 3.61 -8.46 -21.46
CA SER A 472 3.23 -9.88 -21.62
C SER A 472 4.09 -10.82 -20.80
N TRP A 473 5.40 -10.58 -20.74
CA TRP A 473 6.31 -11.43 -19.97
C TRP A 473 6.03 -11.43 -18.45
N LEU A 474 5.47 -10.34 -17.90
CA LEU A 474 5.05 -10.25 -16.49
C LEU A 474 3.62 -10.73 -16.26
N MET A 475 2.79 -10.71 -17.29
CA MET A 475 1.37 -11.08 -17.18
C MET A 475 1.14 -12.59 -17.38
N ASN A 476 2.16 -13.32 -17.84
CA ASN A 476 2.17 -14.78 -17.91
C ASN A 476 1.82 -15.47 -16.59
N ARG A 477 0.92 -16.46 -16.67
CA ARG A 477 0.42 -17.24 -15.52
C ARG A 477 0.74 -18.73 -15.56
N ASN A 478 1.33 -19.21 -16.64
CA ASN A 478 1.78 -20.58 -16.80
C ASN A 478 3.22 -20.59 -17.33
N ASP A 479 3.90 -21.71 -17.14
CA ASP A 479 5.23 -21.94 -17.69
C ASP A 479 5.10 -23.01 -18.77
N PRO A 480 5.31 -22.68 -20.06
CA PRO A 480 5.11 -23.63 -21.15
C PRO A 480 6.02 -24.86 -21.05
N ASN A 481 7.15 -24.73 -20.35
CA ASN A 481 8.10 -25.83 -20.14
C ASN A 481 7.87 -26.57 -18.81
N LYS A 482 7.06 -26.01 -17.91
CA LYS A 482 6.77 -26.55 -16.58
C LYS A 482 5.27 -26.44 -16.32
N PRO A 483 4.43 -27.31 -16.90
CA PRO A 483 2.97 -27.15 -16.89
C PRO A 483 2.34 -27.09 -15.49
N LEU A 484 3.01 -27.65 -14.47
CA LEU A 484 2.56 -27.59 -13.06
C LEU A 484 2.96 -26.29 -12.34
N ARG A 485 3.79 -25.45 -12.95
CA ARG A 485 4.18 -24.15 -12.43
C ARG A 485 3.18 -23.12 -12.94
N VAL A 486 2.27 -22.71 -12.05
CA VAL A 486 1.14 -21.83 -12.37
C VAL A 486 1.02 -20.72 -11.33
N ALA A 487 0.77 -19.49 -11.80
CA ALA A 487 0.35 -18.37 -10.96
C ALA A 487 -1.19 -18.35 -10.88
N TYR A 488 -1.75 -19.07 -9.90
CA TYR A 488 -3.20 -19.11 -9.70
C TYR A 488 -3.73 -17.73 -9.28
N VAL A 489 -4.44 -17.08 -10.19
CA VAL A 489 -5.19 -15.84 -9.94
C VAL A 489 -6.51 -15.97 -10.68
N ILE A 490 -7.58 -16.23 -9.94
CA ILE A 490 -8.92 -16.53 -10.45
C ILE A 490 -9.92 -15.74 -9.60
N GLY A 491 -10.98 -15.23 -10.23
CA GLY A 491 -12.11 -14.63 -9.52
C GLY A 491 -13.40 -14.76 -10.32
N THR A 492 -14.48 -15.18 -9.68
CA THR A 492 -15.77 -15.50 -10.32
C THR A 492 -16.38 -14.32 -11.08
N PHE A 493 -16.23 -13.11 -10.54
CA PHE A 493 -16.74 -11.88 -11.14
C PHE A 493 -15.69 -11.10 -11.94
N SER A 494 -14.51 -11.69 -12.17
CA SER A 494 -13.46 -11.04 -12.98
C SER A 494 -14.01 -10.77 -14.39
N ALA A 495 -13.86 -9.52 -14.84
CA ALA A 495 -14.43 -9.05 -16.11
C ALA A 495 -15.96 -9.24 -16.24
N ALA A 496 -16.71 -9.18 -15.13
CA ALA A 496 -18.17 -9.25 -15.15
C ALA A 496 -18.75 -8.21 -16.14
N PRO A 497 -19.64 -8.60 -17.08
CA PRO A 497 -20.12 -7.72 -18.15
C PRO A 497 -20.68 -6.39 -17.67
N LEU A 498 -21.48 -6.39 -16.60
CA LEU A 498 -22.05 -5.17 -16.00
C LEU A 498 -20.96 -4.20 -15.53
N THR A 499 -19.96 -4.69 -14.79
CA THR A 499 -18.84 -3.87 -14.30
C THR A 499 -18.02 -3.32 -15.46
N VAL A 500 -17.67 -4.17 -16.43
CA VAL A 500 -16.81 -3.77 -17.57
C VAL A 500 -17.55 -2.81 -18.51
N ALA A 501 -18.87 -2.92 -18.64
CA ALA A 501 -19.68 -1.98 -19.41
C ALA A 501 -19.79 -0.60 -18.73
N CYS A 502 -19.93 -0.54 -17.40
CA CYS A 502 -19.89 0.74 -16.68
C CYS A 502 -18.49 1.40 -16.81
N MET A 503 -17.42 0.61 -16.66
CA MET A 503 -16.04 1.05 -16.91
C MET A 503 -15.83 1.52 -18.35
N ASN A 504 -16.44 0.87 -19.32
CA ASN A 504 -16.36 1.26 -20.73
C ASN A 504 -16.87 2.70 -20.94
N GLN A 505 -18.00 3.07 -20.31
CA GLN A 505 -18.54 4.43 -20.39
C GLN A 505 -17.58 5.45 -19.77
N PHE A 506 -16.91 5.09 -18.67
CA PHE A 506 -15.89 5.93 -18.05
C PHE A 506 -14.68 6.14 -18.97
N LEU A 507 -14.15 5.06 -19.56
CA LEU A 507 -13.01 5.12 -20.47
C LEU A 507 -13.33 5.89 -21.76
N LYS A 508 -14.54 5.75 -22.30
CA LYS A 508 -15.02 6.54 -23.44
C LYS A 508 -15.08 8.03 -23.10
N TRP A 509 -15.62 8.37 -21.93
CA TRP A 509 -15.68 9.76 -21.47
C TRP A 509 -14.29 10.38 -21.36
N LEU A 510 -13.27 9.65 -20.88
CA LEU A 510 -11.90 10.16 -20.77
C LEU A 510 -11.31 10.65 -22.11
N LYS A 511 -11.78 10.11 -23.24
CA LYS A 511 -11.33 10.50 -24.59
C LYS A 511 -12.08 11.71 -25.17
N THR A 512 -13.00 12.31 -24.42
CA THR A 512 -13.81 13.44 -24.89
C THR A 512 -13.18 14.79 -24.53
N PRO A 513 -13.44 15.86 -25.32
CA PRO A 513 -13.03 17.23 -24.95
C PRO A 513 -13.59 17.70 -23.60
N ASP A 514 -14.75 17.16 -23.20
CA ASP A 514 -15.37 17.39 -21.90
C ASP A 514 -14.46 16.94 -20.75
N ALA A 515 -13.79 15.79 -20.89
CA ALA A 515 -12.87 15.30 -19.87
C ALA A 515 -11.65 16.23 -19.75
N GLU A 516 -11.01 16.57 -20.87
CA GLU A 516 -9.87 17.51 -20.91
C GLU A 516 -10.22 18.84 -20.22
N THR A 517 -11.36 19.42 -20.60
CA THR A 517 -11.89 20.65 -20.02
C THR A 517 -12.13 20.51 -18.51
N ALA A 518 -12.69 19.39 -18.05
CA ALA A 518 -12.95 19.15 -16.64
C ALA A 518 -11.65 19.09 -15.81
N TYR A 519 -10.62 18.40 -16.29
CA TYR A 519 -9.33 18.36 -15.59
C TYR A 519 -8.68 19.74 -15.54
N HIS A 520 -8.64 20.47 -16.66
CA HIS A 520 -8.05 21.80 -16.73
C HIS A 520 -8.77 22.78 -15.77
N ASN A 521 -10.10 22.86 -15.88
CA ASN A 521 -10.89 23.80 -15.08
C ASN A 521 -10.81 23.49 -13.59
N SER A 522 -10.85 22.21 -13.19
CA SER A 522 -10.80 21.83 -11.78
C SER A 522 -9.53 22.35 -11.08
N ARG A 523 -8.37 22.31 -11.75
CA ARG A 523 -7.09 22.78 -11.17
C ARG A 523 -7.14 24.27 -10.87
N VAL A 524 -7.62 25.07 -11.80
CA VAL A 524 -7.74 26.53 -11.65
C VAL A 524 -8.72 26.87 -10.53
N VAL A 525 -9.93 26.33 -10.59
CA VAL A 525 -11.00 26.65 -9.63
C VAL A 525 -10.64 26.22 -8.21
N ILE A 526 -10.03 25.04 -8.03
CA ILE A 526 -9.58 24.57 -6.71
C ILE A 526 -8.47 25.47 -6.18
N GLN A 527 -7.50 25.86 -7.01
CA GLN A 527 -6.38 26.71 -6.57
C GLN A 527 -6.85 28.11 -6.17
N ASP A 528 -7.76 28.72 -6.94
CA ASP A 528 -8.37 30.00 -6.61
C ASP A 528 -9.13 29.92 -5.29
N TRP A 529 -9.93 28.86 -5.10
CA TRP A 529 -10.64 28.64 -3.84
C TRP A 529 -9.70 28.43 -2.65
N MET A 530 -8.59 27.69 -2.81
CA MET A 530 -7.57 27.54 -1.76
C MET A 530 -7.01 28.90 -1.32
N ASN A 531 -6.73 29.80 -2.27
CA ASN A 531 -6.18 31.12 -1.99
C ASN A 531 -7.22 31.98 -1.25
N GLU A 532 -8.43 32.11 -1.81
CA GLU A 532 -9.52 32.87 -1.20
C GLU A 532 -9.86 32.36 0.23
N MET A 533 -9.85 31.04 0.41
CA MET A 533 -10.18 30.41 1.70
C MET A 533 -9.09 30.67 2.75
N ASN A 534 -7.81 30.55 2.37
CA ASN A 534 -6.69 30.84 3.26
C ASN A 534 -6.64 32.32 3.65
N GLU A 535 -6.95 33.24 2.73
CA GLU A 535 -7.09 34.67 3.02
C GLU A 535 -8.25 34.94 3.98
N ALA A 536 -9.42 34.31 3.75
CA ALA A 536 -10.59 34.46 4.60
C ALA A 536 -10.34 33.96 6.03
N PHE A 537 -9.60 32.86 6.19
CA PHE A 537 -9.16 32.36 7.50
C PHE A 537 -8.18 33.30 8.19
N ALA A 538 -7.19 33.82 7.46
CA ALA A 538 -6.24 34.77 8.01
C ALA A 538 -6.92 36.06 8.49
N ALA A 539 -7.84 36.62 7.70
CA ALA A 539 -8.58 37.84 8.03
C ALA A 539 -9.47 37.69 9.28
N ARG A 540 -9.88 36.48 9.63
CA ARG A 540 -10.74 36.16 10.79
C ARG A 540 -9.96 35.62 11.99
N ASP A 541 -8.63 35.53 11.88
CA ASP A 541 -7.78 34.88 12.89
C ASP A 541 -8.30 33.47 13.23
N ILE A 542 -8.60 32.70 12.17
CA ILE A 542 -8.91 31.28 12.25
C ILE A 542 -7.59 30.49 12.11
N PRO A 543 -7.24 29.60 13.07
CA PRO A 543 -5.96 28.91 13.07
C PRO A 543 -5.95 27.68 12.15
N LEU A 544 -6.39 27.87 10.91
CA LEU A 544 -6.53 26.84 9.91
C LEU A 544 -6.05 27.36 8.56
N ARG A 545 -5.44 26.46 7.80
CA ARG A 545 -5.15 26.61 6.38
C ARG A 545 -5.66 25.38 5.64
N VAL A 546 -5.88 25.53 4.35
CA VAL A 546 -6.15 24.41 3.44
C VAL A 546 -5.01 24.28 2.45
N ALA A 547 -4.73 23.03 2.07
CA ALA A 547 -3.76 22.69 1.05
C ALA A 547 -4.27 21.53 0.21
N SER A 548 -3.94 21.54 -1.08
CA SER A 548 -4.35 20.52 -2.04
C SER A 548 -3.16 19.93 -2.77
N TYR A 549 -3.39 18.75 -3.32
CA TYR A 549 -2.56 18.06 -4.29
C TYR A 549 -3.49 17.53 -5.37
N ALA A 550 -3.52 18.23 -6.51
CA ALA A 550 -4.61 18.16 -7.48
C ALA A 550 -5.98 18.33 -6.79
N SER A 551 -6.88 17.34 -6.93
CA SER A 551 -8.22 17.35 -6.34
C SER A 551 -8.32 16.73 -4.94
N VAL A 552 -7.20 16.27 -4.37
CA VAL A 552 -7.12 15.79 -2.98
C VAL A 552 -6.69 16.95 -2.10
N TRP A 553 -7.33 17.15 -0.94
CA TRP A 553 -6.99 18.26 -0.06
C TRP A 553 -7.11 17.90 1.42
N THR A 554 -6.57 18.78 2.26
CA THR A 554 -6.50 18.59 3.72
C THR A 554 -6.63 19.92 4.46
N MET A 555 -7.06 19.84 5.72
CA MET A 555 -7.07 20.95 6.66
C MET A 555 -5.81 20.90 7.54
N LEU A 556 -5.04 21.98 7.52
CA LEU A 556 -3.77 22.17 8.22
C LEU A 556 -3.96 23.18 9.35
N PHE A 557 -3.81 22.73 10.61
CA PHE A 557 -3.91 23.62 11.75
C PHE A 557 -2.60 24.41 11.94
N THR A 558 -2.71 25.73 12.12
CA THR A 558 -1.55 26.64 12.23
C THR A 558 -1.05 26.80 13.66
N GLN A 559 -1.74 26.18 14.62
CA GLN A 559 -1.35 26.14 16.02
C GLN A 559 -1.52 24.73 16.60
N PRO A 560 -0.82 24.39 17.70
CA PRO A 560 -1.10 23.18 18.45
C PRO A 560 -2.48 23.26 19.14
N GLY A 561 -3.21 22.15 19.16
CA GLY A 561 -4.49 22.05 19.89
C GLY A 561 -4.84 20.60 20.18
N ARG A 562 -5.60 20.35 21.26
CA ARG A 562 -6.07 19.00 21.65
C ARG A 562 -7.47 18.67 21.15
N TYR A 563 -8.17 19.64 20.58
CA TYR A 563 -9.59 19.54 20.21
C TYR A 563 -9.86 19.74 18.73
N HIS A 564 -8.84 19.81 17.87
CA HIS A 564 -9.04 20.04 16.43
C HIS A 564 -9.96 19.01 15.75
N TRP A 565 -9.97 17.77 16.25
CA TRP A 565 -10.89 16.73 15.82
C TRP A 565 -12.38 17.12 15.98
N TYR A 566 -12.71 18.06 16.86
CA TYR A 566 -14.09 18.51 17.07
C TYR A 566 -14.64 19.29 15.87
N LEU A 567 -13.76 19.89 15.05
CA LEU A 567 -14.15 20.63 13.85
C LEU A 567 -14.98 19.78 12.89
N GLN A 568 -14.69 18.47 12.77
CA GLN A 568 -15.43 17.59 11.88
C GLN A 568 -16.94 17.50 12.24
N TYR A 569 -17.28 17.59 13.53
CA TYR A 569 -18.67 17.55 14.00
C TYR A 569 -19.38 18.87 13.72
N LEU A 570 -18.69 20.00 13.92
CA LEU A 570 -19.23 21.33 13.59
C LEU A 570 -19.44 21.50 12.09
N LEU A 571 -18.50 21.03 11.27
CA LEU A 571 -18.64 21.00 9.82
C LEU A 571 -19.85 20.18 9.38
N ARG A 572 -20.05 19.00 9.99
CA ARG A 572 -21.22 18.18 9.70
C ARG A 572 -22.53 18.84 10.11
N ASP A 573 -22.57 19.51 11.26
CA ASP A 573 -23.74 20.27 11.71
C ASP A 573 -24.11 21.41 10.75
N GLU A 574 -23.09 22.03 10.12
CA GLU A 574 -23.22 23.04 9.06
C GLU A 574 -23.60 22.45 7.68
N GLY A 575 -23.72 21.13 7.58
CA GLY A 575 -24.09 20.43 6.36
C GLY A 575 -22.90 20.19 5.42
N VAL A 576 -21.75 19.79 5.97
CA VAL A 576 -20.57 19.33 5.22
C VAL A 576 -20.30 17.87 5.55
N GLN A 577 -20.30 17.00 4.55
CA GLN A 577 -20.06 15.58 4.74
C GLN A 577 -18.58 15.22 4.56
N LEU A 578 -17.99 14.61 5.58
CA LEU A 578 -16.60 14.16 5.62
C LEU A 578 -16.51 12.63 5.73
N SER A 579 -15.36 12.09 5.32
CA SER A 579 -15.02 10.67 5.51
C SER A 579 -14.73 10.35 6.98
N TRP A 580 -14.50 9.07 7.30
CA TRP A 580 -14.19 8.64 8.66
C TRP A 580 -12.82 9.11 9.16
N VAL A 581 -11.91 9.53 8.28
CA VAL A 581 -10.62 10.12 8.70
C VAL A 581 -10.75 11.59 9.15
N GLY A 582 -11.96 12.15 9.07
CA GLY A 582 -12.27 13.50 9.52
C GLY A 582 -11.65 14.57 8.62
N THR A 583 -11.03 15.58 9.22
CA THR A 583 -10.45 16.75 8.56
C THR A 583 -9.12 16.47 7.83
N GLY A 584 -8.66 15.22 7.84
CA GLY A 584 -7.34 14.82 7.35
C GLY A 584 -7.26 14.63 5.84
N ARG A 585 -8.16 13.87 5.21
CA ARG A 585 -8.15 13.65 3.75
C ARG A 585 -9.54 13.86 3.16
N LEU A 586 -9.59 14.77 2.20
CA LEU A 586 -10.80 15.27 1.56
C LEU A 586 -10.61 15.28 0.05
N ASN A 587 -11.70 15.27 -0.69
CA ASN A 587 -11.68 15.18 -2.15
C ASN A 587 -12.64 16.19 -2.77
N PHE A 588 -12.22 16.75 -3.89
CA PHE A 588 -13.11 17.35 -4.87
C PHE A 588 -13.32 16.40 -6.04
N SER A 589 -14.54 16.38 -6.58
CA SER A 589 -14.78 15.93 -7.94
C SER A 589 -14.54 17.09 -8.92
N LEU A 590 -14.24 16.77 -10.17
CA LEU A 590 -13.91 17.73 -11.23
C LEU A 590 -15.09 18.64 -11.59
N ASP A 591 -16.32 18.27 -11.19
CA ASP A 591 -17.54 19.02 -11.47
C ASP A 591 -17.90 20.06 -10.40
N PHE A 592 -17.07 20.23 -9.35
CA PHE A 592 -17.19 21.34 -8.42
C PHE A 592 -16.97 22.67 -9.15
N ASN A 593 -17.96 23.55 -9.07
CA ASN A 593 -17.86 24.90 -9.62
C ASN A 593 -17.68 25.95 -8.50
N LYS A 594 -17.52 27.21 -8.89
CA LYS A 594 -17.33 28.33 -7.96
C LYS A 594 -18.49 28.50 -6.97
N ALA A 595 -19.73 28.21 -7.37
CA ALA A 595 -20.89 28.32 -6.47
C ALA A 595 -20.86 27.23 -5.39
N ASP A 596 -20.53 25.99 -5.75
CA ASP A 596 -20.35 24.88 -4.80
C ASP A 596 -19.25 25.21 -3.78
N LEU A 597 -18.13 25.73 -4.25
CA LEU A 597 -16.98 26.09 -3.43
C LEU A 597 -17.23 27.32 -2.55
N ASN A 598 -17.99 28.30 -3.02
CA ASN A 598 -18.45 29.41 -2.19
C ASN A 598 -19.37 28.93 -1.06
N ARG A 599 -20.32 28.05 -1.38
CA ARG A 599 -21.20 27.42 -0.38
C ARG A 599 -20.41 26.62 0.65
N LEU A 600 -19.36 25.91 0.23
CA LEU A 600 -18.43 25.22 1.12
C LEU A 600 -17.67 26.21 2.01
N LYS A 601 -17.11 27.28 1.43
CA LYS A 601 -16.38 28.34 2.13
C LYS A 601 -17.22 28.92 3.26
N GLU A 602 -18.45 29.30 2.98
CA GLU A 602 -19.38 29.86 3.98
C GLU A 602 -19.67 28.89 5.13
N LYS A 603 -19.98 27.62 4.82
CA LYS A 603 -20.22 26.58 5.83
C LYS A 603 -18.99 26.34 6.71
N MET A 604 -17.82 26.28 6.10
CA MET A 604 -16.56 26.09 6.81
C MET A 604 -16.22 27.29 7.70
N ILE A 605 -16.44 28.52 7.24
CA ILE A 605 -16.24 29.75 8.03
C ILE A 605 -17.14 29.72 9.27
N ARG A 606 -18.44 29.45 9.12
CA ARG A 606 -19.37 29.37 10.27
C ARG A 606 -18.96 28.30 11.28
N ALA A 607 -18.57 27.11 10.81
CA ALA A 607 -18.07 26.05 11.69
C ALA A 607 -16.79 26.47 12.44
N CYS A 608 -15.88 27.17 11.77
CA CYS A 608 -14.63 27.65 12.36
C CYS A 608 -14.86 28.79 13.35
N GLU A 609 -15.72 29.75 13.03
CA GLU A 609 -16.11 30.85 13.93
C GLU A 609 -16.77 30.28 15.18
N ARG A 610 -17.72 29.34 15.04
CA ARG A 610 -18.30 28.62 16.18
C ARG A 610 -17.23 27.90 17.00
N MET A 611 -16.27 27.22 16.36
CA MET A 611 -15.19 26.53 17.06
C MET A 611 -14.30 27.48 17.86
N LYS A 612 -14.00 28.66 17.29
CA LYS A 612 -13.24 29.73 17.94
C LYS A 612 -14.02 30.30 19.12
N ASP A 613 -15.25 30.72 18.87
CA ASP A 613 -16.11 31.40 19.84
C ASP A 613 -16.38 30.48 21.02
N ASP A 614 -16.69 29.21 20.80
CA ASP A 614 -16.95 28.22 21.86
C ASP A 614 -15.70 27.81 22.66
N GLY A 615 -14.54 28.39 22.33
CA GLY A 615 -13.31 28.23 23.11
C GLY A 615 -12.52 26.95 22.81
N TRP A 616 -12.86 26.20 21.76
CA TRP A 616 -12.16 24.95 21.40
C TRP A 616 -10.73 25.18 20.88
N TRP A 617 -10.43 26.38 20.39
CA TRP A 617 -9.09 26.83 20.01
C TRP A 617 -8.39 27.73 21.03
N TRP A 618 -8.79 27.60 22.30
CA TRP A 618 -8.13 28.30 23.40
C TRP A 618 -6.61 28.05 23.44
N LYS A 619 -5.86 29.09 23.80
CA LYS A 619 -4.40 29.07 23.93
C LYS A 619 -3.99 29.34 25.36
N SER A 620 -3.11 28.49 25.90
CA SER A 620 -2.45 28.75 27.17
C SER A 620 -1.48 29.95 27.06
N PRO A 621 -1.53 30.93 27.97
CA PRO A 621 -0.53 32.00 28.02
C PRO A 621 0.87 31.45 28.31
N GLY A 622 1.87 31.71 27.44
CA GLY A 622 3.28 31.35 27.63
C GLY A 622 3.92 30.51 26.51
N LYS A 623 5.26 30.37 26.52
CA LYS A 623 6.01 29.63 25.47
C LYS A 623 5.83 28.11 25.59
N SER A 624 5.56 27.50 24.42
CA SER A 624 5.50 26.06 24.08
C SER A 624 4.24 25.23 24.45
N ALA A 625 3.05 25.68 24.03
CA ALA A 625 1.83 24.84 24.06
C ALA A 625 2.03 23.47 23.38
N ALA A 626 2.80 23.39 22.29
CA ALA A 626 3.10 22.13 21.60
C ALA A 626 3.84 21.10 22.47
N THR A 627 4.94 21.53 23.11
CA THR A 627 5.77 20.66 23.97
C THR A 627 4.98 20.20 25.19
N LYS A 628 4.18 21.09 25.78
CA LYS A 628 3.27 20.74 26.88
C LYS A 628 2.23 19.71 26.45
N ILE A 629 1.59 19.87 25.29
CA ILE A 629 0.62 18.89 24.77
C ILE A 629 1.26 17.52 24.61
N LYS A 630 2.43 17.45 23.96
CA LYS A 630 3.18 16.18 23.81
C LYS A 630 3.49 15.56 25.17
N LEU A 631 4.00 16.35 26.11
CA LEU A 631 4.35 15.89 27.45
C LEU A 631 3.11 15.35 28.19
N TYR A 632 1.99 16.08 28.17
CA TYR A 632 0.73 15.61 28.75
C TYR A 632 0.25 14.32 28.10
N THR A 633 0.25 14.23 26.77
CA THR A 633 -0.14 13.00 26.06
C THR A 633 0.75 11.82 26.48
N VAL A 634 2.06 12.01 26.58
CA VAL A 634 2.99 10.96 27.04
C VAL A 634 2.69 10.59 28.49
N MET A 635 2.50 11.56 29.39
CA MET A 635 2.17 11.30 30.79
C MET A 635 0.84 10.56 30.96
N GLU A 636 -0.18 10.92 30.18
CA GLU A 636 -1.49 10.26 30.17
C GLU A 636 -1.37 8.80 29.69
N ILE A 637 -0.62 8.56 28.62
CA ILE A 637 -0.32 7.20 28.12
C ILE A 637 0.44 6.40 29.18
N VAL A 638 1.47 6.97 29.81
CA VAL A 638 2.23 6.30 30.88
C VAL A 638 1.35 5.95 32.06
N LYS A 639 0.48 6.87 32.51
CA LYS A 639 -0.49 6.59 33.58
C LYS A 639 -1.44 5.45 33.19
N GLY A 640 -1.98 5.48 31.96
CA GLY A 640 -2.83 4.42 31.43
C GLY A 640 -2.12 3.07 31.40
N PHE A 641 -0.85 3.07 31.02
CA PHE A 641 -0.03 1.86 30.96
C PHE A 641 0.18 1.28 32.36
N VAL A 642 0.59 2.10 33.32
CA VAL A 642 0.74 1.69 34.73
C VAL A 642 -0.56 1.11 35.28
N ALA A 643 -1.70 1.75 35.02
CA ALA A 643 -3.00 1.23 35.46
C ALA A 643 -3.36 -0.13 34.83
N SER A 644 -3.04 -0.32 33.55
CA SER A 644 -3.31 -1.56 32.82
C SER A 644 -2.53 -2.76 33.40
N LEU A 645 -1.33 -2.54 33.93
CA LEU A 645 -0.54 -3.57 34.62
C LEU A 645 -1.23 -4.12 35.87
N PHE A 646 -2.12 -3.33 36.49
CA PHE A 646 -2.90 -3.73 37.66
C PHE A 646 -4.32 -4.19 37.29
N GLY A 647 -4.61 -4.44 36.00
CA GLY A 647 -5.92 -4.87 35.53
C GLY A 647 -7.03 -3.82 35.68
N ARG A 648 -6.69 -2.53 35.86
CA ARG A 648 -7.66 -1.45 36.07
C ARG A 648 -7.85 -0.64 34.79
N LYS A 649 -9.11 -0.31 34.47
CA LYS A 649 -9.42 0.76 33.50
C LYS A 649 -9.16 2.10 34.18
N LEU A 650 -8.34 2.95 33.56
CA LEU A 650 -8.02 4.28 34.09
C LEU A 650 -8.99 5.33 33.54
N THR A 651 -9.62 6.05 34.45
CA THR A 651 -10.26 7.34 34.17
C THR A 651 -9.32 8.44 34.65
N ILE A 652 -8.89 9.32 33.74
CA ILE A 652 -8.04 10.47 34.07
C ILE A 652 -8.92 11.65 34.45
N HIS A 653 -8.64 12.23 35.62
CA HIS A 653 -9.30 13.41 36.19
C HIS A 653 -8.44 14.65 36.03
#